data_AF-A0A8C5DZ40-F1
#
_entry.id   AF-A0A8C5DZ40-F1
#
_cell.length_a   1.000
_cell.length_b   1.000
_cell.length_c   1.000
_cell.angle_alpha   90.00
_cell.angle_beta   90.00
_cell.angle_gamma   90.00
#
_symmetry.space_group_name_H-M   'P 1'
#
loop_
_entity.id
_entity.type
_entity.pdbx_description
1 polymer ?
#
loop_
_entity_poly.entity_id
_entity_poly.type
_entity_poly.pdbx_seq_one_letter_code
_entity_poly.pdbx_strand_id
1 'polypeptide(L)'
;MAATGVLPFIRGVDLSGNDFKGGYFPDHVKSMSSLRWLKLNRTGLCYLPEELASLQKLEHLSLSHNSLTTLHGELSSLPNLRAVVARANNLKNSGVPDDIFQLDDLSVLDLSYNQLTEIPRDLENSRNMLVLNLSHNSIDAIPNQLFINLTDLLYLDLSDNKLDSLPPQMRRLVHLQTLILNNNPLLHAQLRQLPAMVALQTLHLRNTQRTQNNMPTSLEGLTNLTDVDLSCNDLTRVPECLYSLTSLKRLNLSSNQVSELSLCIDQWTQMETLNLSRNQLTSLPVRPPITLLYCFFNFLNDQFQELNDYDYSAICKLSSLTEFMAANNNLELIPEGLCRCGKLKKLVLNKNRLVTLPEAVHFLTDLETLDVRENPNLVMPPKPVDREAEWYNIDFSLQNQLRLAGASPATVAAAGGGVSPRDHLARKMRLRRRKDCSQDDQAKQVLKGMSDVAQEKKNMEENGDLKYGDLKTRRWDKSLEKPQLDYSEFYLEDVGQVPGVTVWQIENFIPIQVDETFHGKFYEADCYIVLKTFLDDNGALNWQIFYWIGQDATLDKKAGSAIHAVNLRNLLGAECRTIREEMGDESDEFSVVFNNEISYIEGGTASGFYSVEDTQYTVRLYRVYGKKNIKLESVPLKGIKLLTVVCAFLLPGCLRRRSTRMSERESLRLPSSCRARSLRNSGRCWEDNQRRSRNTYQMISHLSDPNYTR
;
A
#
# COMPACT_ATOMS: atom_id res chain seq x y z
N MET A 1 -8.86 57.38 2.70
CA MET A 1 -7.82 56.34 2.56
C MET A 1 -8.35 55.34 1.57
N ALA A 2 -7.68 55.21 0.43
CA ALA A 2 -8.17 54.49 -0.74
C ALA A 2 -8.12 52.97 -0.51
N ALA A 3 -9.15 52.30 -1.03
CA ALA A 3 -9.34 50.86 -1.02
C ALA A 3 -8.07 50.10 -1.41
N THR A 4 -7.68 49.16 -0.55
CA THR A 4 -6.73 48.09 -0.87
C THR A 4 -7.32 47.26 -2.02
N GLY A 5 -6.91 47.56 -3.26
CA GLY A 5 -7.45 46.97 -4.49
C GLY A 5 -7.28 45.46 -4.62
N VAL A 6 -6.65 44.78 -3.65
CA VAL A 6 -6.43 43.33 -3.67
C VAL A 6 -7.61 42.56 -3.04
N LEU A 7 -8.31 43.13 -2.05
CA LEU A 7 -9.34 42.43 -1.27
C LEU A 7 -10.48 41.83 -2.13
N PRO A 8 -11.02 42.52 -3.15
CA PRO A 8 -12.06 41.96 -4.01
C PRO A 8 -11.62 40.76 -4.86
N PHE A 9 -10.31 40.52 -5.01
CA PHE A 9 -9.76 39.40 -5.79
C PHE A 9 -9.46 38.16 -4.95
N ILE A 10 -9.51 38.27 -3.62
CA ILE A 10 -9.25 37.17 -2.72
C ILE A 10 -10.37 36.13 -2.85
N ARG A 11 -9.98 34.88 -3.09
CA ARG A 11 -10.91 33.73 -3.26
C ARG A 11 -10.99 32.84 -2.03
N GLY A 12 -10.06 32.98 -1.11
CA GLY A 12 -9.92 32.11 0.04
C GLY A 12 -9.16 32.78 1.16
N VAL A 13 -9.67 32.68 2.38
CA VAL A 13 -8.97 33.20 3.55
C VAL A 13 -9.07 32.20 4.69
N ASP A 14 -7.94 31.91 5.31
CA ASP A 14 -7.87 31.21 6.57
C ASP A 14 -7.55 32.21 7.68
N LEU A 15 -8.51 32.43 8.57
CA LEU A 15 -8.37 33.26 9.76
C LEU A 15 -8.41 32.40 11.03
N SER A 16 -8.14 31.10 10.92
CA SER A 16 -8.16 30.19 12.06
C SER A 16 -7.08 30.56 13.10
N GLY A 17 -7.39 30.37 14.38
CA GLY A 17 -6.47 30.63 15.50
C GLY A 17 -6.33 32.11 15.90
N ASN A 18 -7.03 33.04 15.24
CA ASN A 18 -7.09 34.43 15.65
C ASN A 18 -8.14 34.67 16.75
N ASP A 19 -7.93 35.63 17.64
CA ASP A 19 -8.93 35.95 18.68
C ASP A 19 -9.97 36.96 18.18
N PHE A 20 -11.16 36.47 17.81
CA PHE A 20 -12.31 37.30 17.41
C PHE A 20 -13.39 37.40 18.50
N LYS A 21 -13.04 37.13 19.77
CA LYS A 21 -13.97 37.30 20.90
C LYS A 21 -14.49 38.73 20.96
N GLY A 22 -15.74 38.90 21.40
CA GLY A 22 -16.31 40.24 21.65
C GLY A 22 -16.70 41.04 20.40
N GLY A 23 -16.70 40.44 19.21
CA GLY A 23 -17.18 41.08 17.98
C GLY A 23 -16.12 41.83 17.18
N TYR A 24 -14.84 41.65 17.49
CA TYR A 24 -13.73 42.26 16.76
C TYR A 24 -13.42 41.55 15.43
N PHE A 25 -14.46 41.22 14.66
CA PHE A 25 -14.27 40.68 13.31
C PHE A 25 -13.96 41.84 12.33
N PRO A 26 -13.00 41.69 11.40
CA PRO A 26 -12.58 42.84 10.58
C PRO A 26 -13.66 43.27 9.58
N ASP A 27 -14.11 44.54 9.69
CA ASP A 27 -15.08 45.15 8.75
C ASP A 27 -14.67 45.03 7.29
N HIS A 28 -13.36 45.03 7.00
CA HIS A 28 -12.81 44.97 5.65
C HIS A 28 -13.11 43.63 4.96
N VAL A 29 -13.47 42.56 5.69
CA VAL A 29 -13.91 41.29 5.10
C VAL A 29 -15.13 41.49 4.21
N LYS A 30 -15.99 42.49 4.49
CA LYS A 30 -17.12 42.87 3.63
C LYS A 30 -16.71 43.21 2.19
N SER A 31 -15.46 43.66 1.99
CA SER A 31 -14.95 44.03 0.66
C SER A 31 -14.44 42.85 -0.17
N MET A 32 -14.34 41.64 0.41
CA MET A 32 -13.85 40.42 -0.24
C MET A 32 -14.94 39.74 -1.09
N SER A 33 -15.50 40.45 -2.08
CA SER A 33 -16.66 40.01 -2.85
C SER A 33 -16.45 38.76 -3.73
N SER A 34 -15.21 38.32 -3.95
CA SER A 34 -14.88 37.10 -4.69
C SER A 34 -14.53 35.90 -3.82
N LEU A 35 -14.74 35.99 -2.49
CA LEU A 35 -14.40 34.93 -1.55
C LEU A 35 -15.27 33.70 -1.79
N ARG A 36 -14.63 32.53 -1.90
CA ARG A 36 -15.27 31.22 -2.10
C ARG A 36 -15.15 30.32 -0.89
N TRP A 37 -14.06 30.42 -0.14
CA TRP A 37 -13.92 29.67 1.09
C TRP A 37 -13.39 30.53 2.23
N LEU A 38 -13.92 30.30 3.42
CA LEU A 38 -13.55 31.01 4.64
C LEU A 38 -13.40 30.02 5.79
N LYS A 39 -12.25 30.05 6.46
CA LYS A 39 -12.00 29.28 7.68
C LYS A 39 -11.82 30.21 8.87
N LEU A 40 -12.59 29.94 9.92
CA LEU A 40 -12.65 30.68 11.17
C LEU A 40 -12.52 29.73 12.36
N ASN A 41 -11.66 28.71 12.24
CA ASN A 41 -11.56 27.67 13.26
C ASN A 41 -10.79 28.17 14.48
N ARG A 42 -11.22 27.80 15.70
CA ARG A 42 -10.55 28.21 16.94
C ARG A 42 -10.40 29.73 17.08
N THR A 43 -11.44 30.47 16.75
CA THR A 43 -11.43 31.94 16.79
C THR A 43 -12.17 32.55 17.99
N GLY A 44 -12.80 31.71 18.81
CA GLY A 44 -13.52 32.17 20.01
C GLY A 44 -14.81 32.93 19.70
N LEU A 45 -15.34 32.81 18.48
CA LEU A 45 -16.61 33.42 18.08
C LEU A 45 -17.77 32.87 18.93
N CYS A 46 -18.63 33.78 19.41
CA CYS A 46 -19.86 33.44 20.12
C CYS A 46 -21.11 33.56 19.22
N TYR A 47 -21.03 34.38 18.18
CA TYR A 47 -22.05 34.60 17.16
C TYR A 47 -21.38 34.78 15.80
N LEU A 48 -22.14 34.64 14.72
CA LEU A 48 -21.64 34.89 13.37
C LEU A 48 -21.57 36.39 13.07
N PRO A 49 -20.46 36.87 12.47
CA PRO A 49 -20.33 38.28 12.08
C PRO A 49 -21.29 38.65 10.94
N GLU A 50 -21.97 39.80 11.05
CA GLU A 50 -22.86 40.35 10.01
C GLU A 50 -22.11 40.61 8.68
N GLU A 51 -20.79 40.78 8.74
CA GLU A 51 -19.91 40.89 7.57
C GLU A 51 -20.06 39.72 6.60
N LEU A 52 -20.42 38.51 7.07
CA LEU A 52 -20.50 37.31 6.25
C LEU A 52 -21.60 37.40 5.18
N ALA A 53 -22.69 38.13 5.41
CA ALA A 53 -23.80 38.25 4.45
C ALA A 53 -23.42 38.92 3.14
N SER A 54 -22.38 39.75 3.16
CA SER A 54 -21.88 40.43 1.96
C SER A 54 -21.14 39.47 1.00
N LEU A 55 -20.77 38.27 1.46
CA LEU A 55 -19.93 37.31 0.73
C LEU A 55 -20.76 36.42 -0.21
N GLN A 56 -21.40 37.01 -1.21
CA GLN A 56 -22.37 36.36 -2.10
C GLN A 56 -21.83 35.18 -2.93
N LYS A 57 -20.50 35.01 -3.01
CA LYS A 57 -19.83 33.91 -3.73
C LYS A 57 -19.23 32.85 -2.80
N LEU A 58 -19.53 32.92 -1.50
CA LEU A 58 -19.00 31.98 -0.53
C LEU A 58 -19.63 30.60 -0.74
N GLU A 59 -18.77 29.61 -0.97
CA GLU A 59 -19.13 28.21 -1.22
C GLU A 59 -18.85 27.34 0.03
N HIS A 60 -17.77 27.62 0.76
CA HIS A 60 -17.34 26.81 1.89
C HIS A 60 -17.07 27.65 3.14
N LEU A 61 -17.74 27.32 4.24
CA LEU A 61 -17.58 27.99 5.53
C LEU A 61 -17.21 26.99 6.62
N SER A 62 -16.09 27.23 7.29
CA SER A 62 -15.60 26.41 8.40
C SER A 62 -15.50 27.25 9.68
N LEU A 63 -16.19 26.81 10.72
CA LEU A 63 -16.40 27.49 11.99
C LEU A 63 -16.10 26.56 13.19
N SER A 64 -15.21 25.61 13.00
CA SER A 64 -14.95 24.54 13.96
C SER A 64 -14.23 25.03 15.21
N HIS A 65 -14.52 24.42 16.36
CA HIS A 65 -13.92 24.75 17.66
C HIS A 65 -14.11 26.21 18.07
N ASN A 66 -15.34 26.72 17.97
CA ASN A 66 -15.72 28.04 18.49
C ASN A 66 -16.67 27.89 19.69
N SER A 67 -17.22 29.01 20.15
CA SER A 67 -18.22 29.05 21.22
C SER A 67 -19.59 29.49 20.69
N LEU A 68 -19.88 29.18 19.42
CA LEU A 68 -21.12 29.59 18.76
C LEU A 68 -22.31 28.94 19.45
N THR A 69 -23.28 29.75 19.87
CA THR A 69 -24.57 29.29 20.40
C THR A 69 -25.63 29.22 19.31
N THR A 70 -25.48 30.04 18.27
CA THR A 70 -26.38 30.11 17.12
C THR A 70 -25.59 30.31 15.83
N LEU A 71 -26.12 29.73 14.75
CA LEU A 71 -25.80 29.99 13.35
C LEU A 71 -26.82 30.98 12.75
N HIS A 72 -27.45 31.82 13.57
CA HIS A 72 -28.36 32.87 13.10
C HIS A 72 -27.61 34.00 12.38
N GLY A 73 -28.34 34.77 11.56
CA GLY A 73 -27.86 36.03 11.02
C GLY A 73 -27.27 35.89 9.63
N GLU A 74 -28.12 35.67 8.62
CA GLU A 74 -27.80 35.91 7.21
C GLU A 74 -27.00 34.82 6.47
N LEU A 75 -26.68 33.66 7.08
CA LEU A 75 -26.16 32.51 6.32
C LEU A 75 -27.11 32.02 5.23
N SER A 76 -28.43 32.10 5.48
CA SER A 76 -29.47 31.81 4.49
C SER A 76 -29.48 32.81 3.32
N SER A 77 -28.83 33.97 3.44
CA SER A 77 -28.71 34.96 2.37
C SER A 77 -27.57 34.65 1.39
N LEU A 78 -26.80 33.59 1.62
CA LEU A 78 -25.66 33.20 0.80
C LEU A 78 -26.07 32.15 -0.24
N PRO A 79 -26.37 32.54 -1.50
CA PRO A 79 -27.01 31.65 -2.46
C PRO A 79 -26.12 30.50 -2.95
N ASN A 80 -24.79 30.65 -2.85
CA ASN A 80 -23.82 29.69 -3.39
C ASN A 80 -23.21 28.80 -2.31
N LEU A 81 -23.72 28.83 -1.08
CA LEU A 81 -23.14 28.11 0.05
C LEU A 81 -23.37 26.60 -0.11
N ARG A 82 -22.28 25.85 -0.19
CA ARG A 82 -22.26 24.41 -0.47
C ARG A 82 -21.86 23.58 0.74
N ALA A 83 -20.96 24.10 1.57
CA ALA A 83 -20.48 23.40 2.75
C ALA A 83 -20.47 24.30 3.98
N VAL A 84 -21.07 23.81 5.07
CA VAL A 84 -21.03 24.43 6.39
C VAL A 84 -20.50 23.42 7.40
N VAL A 85 -19.34 23.73 7.97
CA VAL A 85 -18.68 22.91 8.99
C VAL A 85 -18.62 23.70 10.29
N ALA A 86 -19.49 23.38 11.24
CA ALA A 86 -19.60 24.04 12.54
C ALA A 86 -19.37 23.04 13.70
N ARG A 87 -18.37 22.17 13.54
CA ARG A 87 -17.99 21.16 14.53
C ARG A 87 -17.49 21.75 15.85
N ALA A 88 -17.77 21.10 16.98
CA ALA A 88 -17.25 21.49 18.29
C ALA A 88 -17.64 22.93 18.67
N ASN A 89 -18.95 23.19 18.72
CA ASN A 89 -19.56 24.44 19.15
C ASN A 89 -20.60 24.17 20.26
N ASN A 90 -21.33 25.21 20.68
CA ASN A 90 -22.39 25.11 21.68
C ASN A 90 -23.78 25.24 21.05
N LEU A 91 -23.95 24.75 19.81
CA LEU A 91 -25.22 24.88 19.09
C LEU A 91 -26.28 24.00 19.76
N LYS A 92 -27.43 24.61 20.01
CA LYS A 92 -28.67 23.94 20.43
C LYS A 92 -29.64 23.93 19.25
N ASN A 93 -30.77 23.24 19.38
CA ASN A 93 -31.77 23.12 18.31
C ASN A 93 -32.22 24.48 17.76
N SER A 94 -32.51 25.44 18.63
CA SER A 94 -32.89 26.80 18.22
C SER A 94 -31.75 27.57 17.57
N GLY A 95 -30.51 27.12 17.74
CA GLY A 95 -29.33 27.76 17.19
C GLY A 95 -29.08 27.45 15.73
N VAL A 96 -29.77 26.49 15.12
CA VAL A 96 -29.66 26.21 13.69
C VAL A 96 -30.88 26.83 12.99
N PRO A 97 -30.72 27.82 12.09
CA PRO A 97 -31.86 28.46 11.44
C PRO A 97 -32.48 27.56 10.37
N ASP A 98 -33.80 27.40 10.39
CA ASP A 98 -34.55 26.56 9.44
C ASP A 98 -34.31 26.99 7.97
N ASP A 99 -34.12 28.29 7.73
CA ASP A 99 -33.86 28.86 6.41
C ASP A 99 -32.54 28.39 5.75
N ILE A 100 -31.57 27.88 6.52
CA ILE A 100 -30.31 27.37 5.95
C ILE A 100 -30.55 26.16 5.04
N PHE A 101 -31.62 25.41 5.28
CA PHE A 101 -31.97 24.21 4.53
C PHE A 101 -32.80 24.51 3.26
N GLN A 102 -33.13 25.78 3.03
CA GLN A 102 -33.72 26.24 1.76
C GLN A 102 -32.65 26.55 0.70
N LEU A 103 -31.37 26.50 1.07
CA LEU A 103 -30.26 26.71 0.13
C LEU A 103 -30.17 25.53 -0.85
N ASP A 104 -30.36 25.83 -2.14
CA ASP A 104 -30.39 24.82 -3.19
C ASP A 104 -29.07 24.04 -3.31
N ASP A 105 -27.92 24.71 -3.12
CA ASP A 105 -26.59 24.15 -3.37
C ASP A 105 -25.94 23.48 -2.13
N LEU A 106 -26.60 23.50 -0.97
CA LEU A 106 -26.05 22.95 0.27
C LEU A 106 -25.90 21.42 0.18
N SER A 107 -24.66 20.96 0.22
CA SER A 107 -24.29 19.56 0.00
C SER A 107 -23.53 18.92 1.17
N VAL A 108 -22.87 19.73 1.99
CA VAL A 108 -22.08 19.26 3.14
C VAL A 108 -22.49 20.02 4.39
N LEU A 109 -22.96 19.29 5.40
CA LEU A 109 -23.29 19.82 6.70
C LEU A 109 -22.64 19.00 7.81
N ASP A 110 -21.75 19.63 8.58
CA ASP A 110 -21.14 19.05 9.77
C ASP A 110 -21.48 19.90 11.00
N LEU A 111 -22.36 19.37 11.84
CA LEU A 111 -22.73 19.93 13.16
C LEU A 111 -22.30 18.98 14.29
N SER A 112 -21.24 18.19 14.07
CA SER A 112 -20.75 17.26 15.08
C SER A 112 -20.19 17.95 16.33
N TYR A 113 -20.20 17.26 17.48
CA TYR A 113 -19.74 17.82 18.77
C TYR A 113 -20.48 19.12 19.14
N ASN A 114 -21.81 19.07 19.15
CA ASN A 114 -22.67 20.17 19.58
C ASN A 114 -23.63 19.69 20.68
N GLN A 115 -24.65 20.49 21.00
CA GLN A 115 -25.64 20.21 22.05
C GLN A 115 -27.05 20.04 21.45
N LEU A 116 -27.15 19.50 20.23
CA LEU A 116 -28.43 19.26 19.57
C LEU A 116 -29.16 18.09 20.25
N THR A 117 -30.43 18.29 20.61
CA THR A 117 -31.28 17.23 21.20
C THR A 117 -32.20 16.57 20.18
N GLU A 118 -32.39 17.19 19.02
CA GLU A 118 -33.21 16.67 17.91
C GLU A 118 -32.53 17.07 16.60
N ILE A 119 -32.94 16.43 15.50
CA ILE A 119 -32.52 16.86 14.17
C ILE A 119 -33.14 18.23 13.86
N PRO A 120 -32.37 19.20 13.32
CA PRO A 120 -32.88 20.51 12.95
C PRO A 120 -34.13 20.42 12.07
N ARG A 121 -35.10 21.31 12.30
CA ARG A 121 -36.33 21.38 11.50
C ARG A 121 -35.96 21.74 10.07
N ASP A 122 -36.79 21.31 9.13
CA ASP A 122 -36.64 21.60 7.70
C ASP A 122 -35.35 21.09 7.04
N LEU A 123 -34.50 20.32 7.74
CA LEU A 123 -33.33 19.66 7.15
C LEU A 123 -33.71 18.76 5.96
N GLU A 124 -34.93 18.24 5.95
CA GLU A 124 -35.53 17.49 4.83
C GLU A 124 -35.68 18.31 3.54
N ASN A 125 -35.58 19.64 3.57
CA ASN A 125 -35.67 20.48 2.39
C ASN A 125 -34.34 20.57 1.61
N SER A 126 -33.22 20.17 2.21
CA SER A 126 -31.89 20.25 1.60
C SER A 126 -31.62 19.12 0.60
N ARG A 127 -32.28 19.17 -0.57
CA ARG A 127 -32.32 18.06 -1.55
C ARG A 127 -30.95 17.61 -2.08
N ASN A 128 -29.95 18.49 -2.10
CA ASN A 128 -28.62 18.21 -2.64
C ASN A 128 -27.61 17.76 -1.57
N MET A 129 -28.06 17.38 -0.37
CA MET A 129 -27.18 16.92 0.70
C MET A 129 -26.48 15.61 0.32
N LEU A 130 -25.16 15.62 0.35
CA LEU A 130 -24.30 14.45 0.11
C LEU A 130 -23.64 13.96 1.40
N VAL A 131 -23.29 14.88 2.31
CA VAL A 131 -22.58 14.57 3.56
C VAL A 131 -23.30 15.22 4.73
N LEU A 132 -23.79 14.38 5.65
CA LEU A 132 -24.43 14.82 6.89
C LEU A 132 -23.71 14.21 8.09
N ASN A 133 -23.12 15.07 8.92
CA ASN A 133 -22.51 14.67 10.18
C ASN A 133 -23.18 15.38 11.36
N LEU A 134 -23.87 14.60 12.20
CA LEU A 134 -24.49 15.05 13.45
C LEU A 134 -23.95 14.27 14.65
N SER A 135 -22.75 13.67 14.54
CA SER A 135 -22.15 12.88 15.60
C SER A 135 -21.86 13.67 16.87
N HIS A 136 -21.75 12.99 18.02
CA HIS A 136 -21.47 13.61 19.32
C HIS A 136 -22.46 14.75 19.65
N ASN A 137 -23.74 14.41 19.63
CA ASN A 137 -24.83 15.29 20.06
C ASN A 137 -25.69 14.54 21.10
N SER A 138 -26.92 14.98 21.34
CA SER A 138 -27.88 14.33 22.24
C SER A 138 -29.20 14.02 21.52
N ILE A 139 -29.13 13.72 20.23
CA ILE A 139 -30.30 13.44 19.38
C ILE A 139 -30.92 12.11 19.80
N ASP A 140 -32.22 12.12 20.12
CA ASP A 140 -32.97 10.94 20.58
C ASP A 140 -33.74 10.23 19.46
N ALA A 141 -34.22 10.96 18.45
CA ALA A 141 -34.99 10.40 17.35
C ALA A 141 -34.66 11.04 15.99
N ILE A 142 -34.88 10.27 14.93
CA ILE A 142 -34.81 10.72 13.54
C ILE A 142 -36.25 10.83 13.00
N PRO A 143 -36.67 12.00 12.47
CA PRO A 143 -38.00 12.13 11.91
C PRO A 143 -38.13 11.32 10.62
N ASN A 144 -39.28 10.67 10.44
CA ASN A 144 -39.56 9.84 9.26
C ASN A 144 -39.45 10.60 7.93
N GLN A 145 -39.66 11.91 7.95
CA GLN A 145 -39.66 12.76 6.76
C GLN A 145 -38.25 13.10 6.26
N LEU A 146 -37.22 13.01 7.12
CA LEU A 146 -35.84 13.40 6.78
C LEU A 146 -35.33 12.71 5.51
N PHE A 147 -35.45 11.38 5.45
CA PHE A 147 -34.95 10.59 4.32
C PHE A 147 -35.95 10.45 3.17
N ILE A 148 -37.05 11.23 3.16
CA ILE A 148 -37.96 11.29 2.01
C ILE A 148 -37.29 12.03 0.85
N ASN A 149 -36.53 13.08 1.15
CA ASN A 149 -35.92 13.95 0.15
C ASN A 149 -34.39 13.79 0.07
N LEU A 150 -33.72 13.43 1.16
CA LEU A 150 -32.25 13.26 1.20
C LEU A 150 -31.78 11.93 0.59
N THR A 151 -32.18 11.62 -0.64
CA THR A 151 -31.91 10.31 -1.27
C THR A 151 -30.48 10.15 -1.79
N ASP A 152 -29.80 11.25 -2.05
CA ASP A 152 -28.46 11.27 -2.67
C ASP A 152 -27.32 11.32 -1.65
N LEU A 153 -27.63 11.15 -0.35
CA LEU A 153 -26.65 11.07 0.71
C LEU A 153 -25.63 9.96 0.44
N LEU A 154 -24.35 10.31 0.54
CA LEU A 154 -23.21 9.40 0.40
C LEU A 154 -22.61 9.06 1.76
N TYR A 155 -22.61 10.02 2.69
CA TYR A 155 -22.04 9.88 4.03
C TYR A 155 -23.03 10.34 5.10
N LEU A 156 -23.33 9.46 6.05
CA LEU A 156 -24.17 9.75 7.21
C LEU A 156 -23.49 9.27 8.50
N ASP A 157 -23.21 10.22 9.38
CA ASP A 157 -22.66 9.94 10.71
C ASP A 157 -23.56 10.52 11.80
N LEU A 158 -24.11 9.60 12.59
CA LEU A 158 -24.99 9.87 13.73
C LEU A 158 -24.41 9.24 15.01
N SER A 159 -23.11 8.95 15.04
CA SER A 159 -22.46 8.34 16.20
C SER A 159 -22.57 9.20 17.46
N ASP A 160 -22.49 8.57 18.64
CA ASP A 160 -22.49 9.25 19.94
C ASP A 160 -23.73 10.17 20.11
N ASN A 161 -24.90 9.56 19.96
CA ASN A 161 -26.21 10.18 20.18
C ASN A 161 -27.06 9.26 21.09
N LYS A 162 -28.36 9.52 21.19
CA LYS A 162 -29.30 8.78 22.04
C LYS A 162 -30.37 8.05 21.21
N LEU A 163 -30.05 7.70 19.97
CA LEU A 163 -30.99 7.08 19.04
C LEU A 163 -31.42 5.68 19.53
N ASP A 164 -32.72 5.46 19.65
CA ASP A 164 -33.31 4.17 20.05
C ASP A 164 -33.81 3.33 18.85
N SER A 165 -34.10 4.00 17.74
CA SER A 165 -34.77 3.46 16.57
C SER A 165 -34.32 4.16 15.29
N LEU A 166 -34.53 3.48 14.15
CA LEU A 166 -34.23 4.02 12.82
C LEU A 166 -35.49 4.03 11.95
N PRO A 167 -35.79 5.12 11.24
CA PRO A 167 -37.01 5.26 10.47
C PRO A 167 -37.01 4.32 9.26
N PRO A 168 -38.18 3.77 8.86
CA PRO A 168 -38.27 2.87 7.69
C PRO A 168 -37.88 3.55 6.38
N GLN A 169 -38.00 4.88 6.28
CA GLN A 169 -37.62 5.68 5.12
C GLN A 169 -36.11 5.67 4.84
N MET A 170 -35.28 5.28 5.81
CA MET A 170 -33.83 5.11 5.61
C MET A 170 -33.50 4.12 4.49
N ARG A 171 -34.43 3.21 4.14
CA ARG A 171 -34.30 2.30 2.98
C ARG A 171 -34.15 3.03 1.64
N ARG A 172 -34.45 4.33 1.56
CA ARG A 172 -34.35 5.14 0.34
C ARG A 172 -32.94 5.63 0.04
N LEU A 173 -32.01 5.48 0.98
CA LEU A 173 -30.62 5.89 0.88
C LEU A 173 -29.81 4.90 0.03
N VAL A 174 -30.22 4.69 -1.22
CA VAL A 174 -29.64 3.67 -2.12
C VAL A 174 -28.19 4.00 -2.50
N HIS A 175 -27.83 5.28 -2.49
CA HIS A 175 -26.50 5.80 -2.80
C HIS A 175 -25.56 5.92 -1.59
N LEU A 176 -26.03 5.61 -0.38
CA LEU A 176 -25.23 5.75 0.83
C LEU A 176 -24.05 4.79 0.81
N GLN A 177 -22.85 5.34 0.98
CA GLN A 177 -21.60 4.59 0.99
C GLN A 177 -21.11 4.36 2.43
N THR A 178 -21.31 5.34 3.31
CA THR A 178 -20.86 5.28 4.70
C THR A 178 -22.00 5.55 5.67
N LEU A 179 -22.25 4.59 6.56
CA LEU A 179 -23.20 4.72 7.67
C LEU A 179 -22.50 4.44 9.00
N ILE A 180 -22.43 5.47 9.85
CA ILE A 180 -21.82 5.38 11.18
C ILE A 180 -22.89 5.67 12.24
N LEU A 181 -23.15 4.69 13.10
CA LEU A 181 -24.18 4.70 14.13
C LEU A 181 -23.63 4.35 15.53
N ASN A 182 -22.30 4.38 15.69
CA ASN A 182 -21.60 3.99 16.92
C ASN A 182 -22.18 4.68 18.17
N ASN A 183 -22.13 4.00 19.32
CA ASN A 183 -22.52 4.56 20.61
C ASN A 183 -23.96 5.12 20.63
N ASN A 184 -24.95 4.36 20.14
CA ASN A 184 -26.37 4.69 20.22
C ASN A 184 -27.17 3.50 20.81
N PRO A 185 -28.16 3.73 21.69
CA PRO A 185 -28.95 2.66 22.34
C PRO A 185 -29.98 2.00 21.40
N LEU A 186 -29.55 1.50 20.25
CA LEU A 186 -30.40 1.00 19.17
C LEU A 186 -31.07 -0.37 19.45
N LEU A 187 -31.22 -0.81 20.70
CA LEU A 187 -31.71 -2.14 21.09
C LEU A 187 -32.95 -2.60 20.32
N HIS A 188 -33.90 -1.68 20.08
CA HIS A 188 -35.17 -1.95 19.42
C HIS A 188 -35.11 -1.88 17.87
N ALA A 189 -34.04 -1.33 17.30
CA ALA A 189 -33.85 -1.26 15.86
C ALA A 189 -33.52 -2.64 15.28
N GLN A 190 -34.33 -3.10 14.31
CA GLN A 190 -34.16 -4.39 13.63
C GLN A 190 -33.35 -4.32 12.33
N LEU A 191 -32.91 -3.10 11.95
CA LEU A 191 -32.05 -2.84 10.79
C LEU A 191 -32.56 -3.43 9.46
N ARG A 192 -33.88 -3.59 9.31
CA ARG A 192 -34.53 -4.14 8.09
C ARG A 192 -34.32 -3.26 6.85
N GLN A 193 -33.87 -2.02 7.06
CA GLN A 193 -33.59 -1.06 6.01
C GLN A 193 -32.23 -1.29 5.35
N LEU A 194 -31.29 -1.97 6.02
CA LEU A 194 -29.91 -2.16 5.52
C LEU A 194 -29.84 -2.80 4.13
N PRO A 195 -30.58 -3.89 3.81
CA PRO A 195 -30.43 -4.57 2.52
C PRO A 195 -30.75 -3.70 1.30
N ALA A 196 -31.49 -2.59 1.48
CA ALA A 196 -31.82 -1.67 0.40
C ALA A 196 -30.65 -0.74 0.01
N MET A 197 -29.64 -0.58 0.86
CA MET A 197 -28.52 0.34 0.65
C MET A 197 -27.39 -0.35 -0.12
N VAL A 198 -27.64 -0.64 -1.41
CA VAL A 198 -26.74 -1.45 -2.27
C VAL A 198 -25.35 -0.83 -2.46
N ALA A 199 -25.23 0.51 -2.33
CA ALA A 199 -23.95 1.21 -2.43
C ALA A 199 -23.12 1.19 -1.13
N LEU A 200 -23.63 0.63 -0.03
CA LEU A 200 -22.99 0.71 1.28
C LEU A 200 -21.66 -0.03 1.31
N GLN A 201 -20.60 0.68 1.70
CA GLN A 201 -19.23 0.19 1.77
C GLN A 201 -18.75 0.04 3.22
N THR A 202 -19.19 0.95 4.10
CA THR A 202 -18.80 0.98 5.51
C THR A 202 -20.03 1.04 6.40
N LEU A 203 -20.10 0.14 7.39
CA LEU A 203 -21.17 0.06 8.36
C LEU A 203 -20.58 -0.06 9.77
N HIS A 204 -20.69 1.00 10.55
CA HIS A 204 -20.20 1.01 11.93
C HIS A 204 -21.35 1.08 12.93
N LEU A 205 -21.42 0.06 13.77
CA LEU A 205 -22.46 -0.22 14.77
C LEU A 205 -21.82 -0.58 16.12
N ARG A 206 -20.63 -0.03 16.42
CA ARG A 206 -19.94 -0.24 17.68
C ARG A 206 -20.79 0.25 18.86
N ASN A 207 -20.93 -0.55 19.90
CA ASN A 207 -21.68 -0.17 21.11
C ASN A 207 -23.10 0.30 20.80
N THR A 208 -23.86 -0.54 20.09
CA THR A 208 -25.25 -0.28 19.71
C THR A 208 -26.24 -1.31 20.25
N GLN A 209 -25.85 -2.03 21.32
CA GLN A 209 -26.66 -3.04 21.99
C GLN A 209 -27.18 -4.10 21.00
N ARG A 210 -26.33 -4.55 20.08
CA ARG A 210 -26.68 -5.63 19.12
C ARG A 210 -26.71 -6.98 19.81
N THR A 211 -27.74 -7.74 19.50
CA THR A 211 -28.01 -9.11 19.95
C THR A 211 -28.42 -9.94 18.73
N GLN A 212 -28.48 -11.27 18.88
CA GLN A 212 -28.89 -12.13 17.77
C GLN A 212 -30.34 -11.84 17.27
N ASN A 213 -31.20 -11.30 18.14
CA ASN A 213 -32.61 -11.05 17.85
C ASN A 213 -32.89 -9.69 17.19
N ASN A 214 -31.90 -8.81 17.09
CA ASN A 214 -32.04 -7.46 16.53
C ASN A 214 -31.14 -7.21 15.31
N MET A 215 -30.51 -8.27 14.82
CA MET A 215 -29.86 -8.28 13.51
C MET A 215 -30.88 -8.70 12.43
N PRO A 216 -30.76 -8.18 11.20
CA PRO A 216 -31.66 -8.53 10.11
C PRO A 216 -31.43 -9.98 9.66
N THR A 217 -32.48 -10.62 9.15
CA THR A 217 -32.44 -12.03 8.71
C THR A 217 -31.56 -12.23 7.46
N SER A 218 -31.44 -11.22 6.61
CA SER A 218 -30.60 -11.25 5.42
C SER A 218 -29.99 -9.87 5.17
N LEU A 219 -28.74 -9.87 4.72
CA LEU A 219 -28.02 -8.70 4.18
C LEU A 219 -27.71 -8.90 2.68
N GLU A 220 -28.44 -9.83 2.05
CA GLU A 220 -28.36 -10.10 0.62
C GLU A 220 -28.74 -8.82 -0.15
N GLY A 221 -27.79 -8.31 -0.93
CA GLY A 221 -27.89 -7.00 -1.60
C GLY A 221 -26.74 -6.06 -1.27
N LEU A 222 -26.09 -6.22 -0.12
CA LEU A 222 -24.91 -5.43 0.28
C LEU A 222 -23.62 -5.95 -0.37
N THR A 223 -23.57 -5.96 -1.70
CA THR A 223 -22.44 -6.52 -2.46
C THR A 223 -21.18 -5.67 -2.37
N ASN A 224 -21.28 -4.40 -1.99
CA ASN A 224 -20.14 -3.49 -1.86
C ASN A 224 -19.63 -3.33 -0.42
N LEU A 225 -20.21 -4.02 0.56
CA LEU A 225 -19.87 -3.82 1.97
C LEU A 225 -18.51 -4.42 2.30
N THR A 226 -17.55 -3.56 2.61
CA THR A 226 -16.15 -3.94 2.84
C THR A 226 -15.73 -3.85 4.30
N ASP A 227 -16.28 -2.89 5.07
CA ASP A 227 -15.85 -2.59 6.43
C ASP A 227 -17.06 -2.60 7.38
N VAL A 228 -17.03 -3.51 8.36
CA VAL A 228 -18.10 -3.68 9.33
C VAL A 228 -17.52 -3.65 10.75
N ASP A 229 -17.99 -2.72 11.56
CA ASP A 229 -17.69 -2.66 12.99
C ASP A 229 -18.92 -2.99 13.82
N LEU A 230 -18.88 -4.10 14.54
CA LEU A 230 -19.88 -4.58 15.49
C LEU A 230 -19.27 -4.77 16.89
N SER A 231 -18.17 -4.07 17.19
CA SER A 231 -17.49 -4.18 18.48
C SER A 231 -18.32 -3.63 19.65
N CYS A 232 -18.00 -4.06 20.87
CA CYS A 232 -18.69 -3.63 22.11
C CYS A 232 -20.21 -3.87 22.07
N ASN A 233 -20.66 -5.03 21.58
CA ASN A 233 -22.07 -5.43 21.58
C ASN A 233 -22.28 -6.71 22.40
N ASP A 234 -23.51 -7.23 22.43
CA ASP A 234 -23.91 -8.42 23.19
C ASP A 234 -24.17 -9.63 22.25
N LEU A 235 -23.37 -9.77 21.19
CA LEU A 235 -23.50 -10.89 20.26
C LEU A 235 -22.93 -12.17 20.87
N THR A 236 -23.76 -13.21 21.01
CA THR A 236 -23.36 -14.55 21.50
C THR A 236 -22.75 -15.43 20.42
N ARG A 237 -23.05 -15.13 19.16
CA ARG A 237 -22.49 -15.77 17.95
C ARG A 237 -22.41 -14.74 16.84
N VAL A 238 -21.65 -15.03 15.79
CA VAL A 238 -21.65 -14.22 14.58
C VAL A 238 -22.97 -14.45 13.82
N PRO A 239 -23.76 -13.40 13.52
CA PRO A 239 -25.02 -13.53 12.78
C PRO A 239 -24.86 -14.20 11.42
N GLU A 240 -25.80 -15.08 11.06
CA GLU A 240 -25.74 -15.85 9.80
C GLU A 240 -25.68 -14.96 8.55
N CYS A 241 -26.35 -13.82 8.58
CA CYS A 241 -26.37 -12.84 7.50
C CYS A 241 -25.01 -12.21 7.19
N LEU A 242 -24.04 -12.25 8.12
CA LEU A 242 -22.69 -11.75 7.84
C LEU A 242 -21.86 -12.73 7.02
N TYR A 243 -22.12 -14.04 7.09
CA TYR A 243 -21.39 -15.02 6.30
C TYR A 243 -21.69 -14.90 4.79
N SER A 244 -22.91 -14.46 4.44
CA SER A 244 -23.28 -14.24 3.03
C SER A 244 -22.53 -13.09 2.33
N LEU A 245 -21.79 -12.27 3.07
CA LEU A 245 -21.08 -11.10 2.53
C LEU A 245 -19.69 -11.50 1.99
N THR A 246 -19.59 -11.66 0.68
CA THR A 246 -18.34 -12.10 0.02
C THR A 246 -17.31 -10.98 -0.20
N SER A 247 -17.73 -9.72 -0.19
CA SER A 247 -16.90 -8.53 -0.37
C SER A 247 -16.30 -7.98 0.93
N LEU A 248 -16.59 -8.61 2.06
CA LEU A 248 -16.14 -8.16 3.37
C LEU A 248 -14.62 -8.27 3.48
N LYS A 249 -13.97 -7.14 3.80
CA LYS A 249 -12.52 -7.04 4.00
C LYS A 249 -12.16 -6.86 5.46
N ARG A 250 -12.99 -6.15 6.22
CA ARG A 250 -12.73 -5.82 7.61
C ARG A 250 -13.96 -6.08 8.46
N LEU A 251 -13.77 -6.86 9.52
CA LEU A 251 -14.83 -7.21 10.47
C LEU A 251 -14.28 -7.10 11.87
N ASN A 252 -14.82 -6.14 12.61
CA ASN A 252 -14.52 -5.97 14.03
C ASN A 252 -15.70 -6.47 14.87
N LEU A 253 -15.48 -7.56 15.58
CA LEU A 253 -16.41 -8.17 16.53
C LEU A 253 -15.84 -8.15 17.95
N SER A 254 -14.87 -7.29 18.21
CA SER A 254 -14.21 -7.25 19.52
C SER A 254 -15.16 -6.85 20.66
N SER A 255 -14.89 -7.29 21.89
CA SER A 255 -15.70 -6.99 23.07
C SER A 255 -17.16 -7.41 22.89
N ASN A 256 -17.38 -8.66 22.52
CA ASN A 256 -18.70 -9.31 22.43
C ASN A 256 -18.73 -10.57 23.32
N GLN A 257 -19.76 -11.39 23.18
CA GLN A 257 -19.94 -12.65 23.91
C GLN A 257 -19.86 -13.86 22.97
N VAL A 258 -19.14 -13.73 21.84
CA VAL A 258 -19.10 -14.77 20.80
C VAL A 258 -18.43 -16.02 21.34
N SER A 259 -19.15 -17.15 21.35
CA SER A 259 -18.65 -18.44 21.88
C SER A 259 -18.13 -19.39 20.81
N GLU A 260 -18.69 -19.33 19.59
CA GLU A 260 -18.31 -20.18 18.47
C GLU A 260 -18.40 -19.44 17.12
N LEU A 261 -17.64 -19.94 16.14
CA LEU A 261 -17.69 -19.52 14.74
C LEU A 261 -18.28 -20.66 13.90
N SER A 262 -19.10 -20.32 12.92
CA SER A 262 -19.70 -21.30 12.01
C SER A 262 -18.68 -21.84 11.00
N LEU A 263 -18.95 -23.02 10.45
CA LEU A 263 -18.16 -23.62 9.38
C LEU A 263 -18.21 -22.80 8.07
N CYS A 264 -19.18 -21.90 7.92
CA CYS A 264 -19.36 -21.02 6.76
C CYS A 264 -18.39 -19.82 6.72
N ILE A 265 -17.42 -19.75 7.62
CA ILE A 265 -16.40 -18.68 7.64
C ILE A 265 -15.51 -18.68 6.39
N ASP A 266 -15.51 -19.78 5.63
CA ASP A 266 -14.83 -19.94 4.35
C ASP A 266 -15.45 -19.09 3.21
N GLN A 267 -16.67 -18.58 3.40
CA GLN A 267 -17.35 -17.70 2.45
C GLN A 267 -16.70 -16.30 2.34
N TRP A 268 -15.95 -15.87 3.38
CA TRP A 268 -15.25 -14.58 3.39
C TRP A 268 -13.95 -14.63 2.58
N THR A 269 -14.08 -14.66 1.26
CA THR A 269 -12.93 -14.81 0.35
C THR A 269 -12.00 -13.59 0.31
N GLN A 270 -12.51 -12.39 0.61
CA GLN A 270 -11.75 -11.13 0.55
C GLN A 270 -11.35 -10.57 1.93
N MET A 271 -11.47 -11.38 2.99
CA MET A 271 -11.24 -10.95 4.37
C MET A 271 -9.77 -10.57 4.62
N GLU A 272 -9.49 -9.32 4.95
CA GLU A 272 -8.15 -8.83 5.30
C GLU A 272 -7.97 -8.76 6.82
N THR A 273 -8.96 -8.26 7.58
CA THR A 273 -8.84 -8.05 9.03
C THR A 273 -10.04 -8.63 9.78
N LEU A 274 -9.80 -9.53 10.73
CA LEU A 274 -10.84 -10.10 11.59
C LEU A 274 -10.45 -9.91 13.06
N ASN A 275 -11.14 -9.00 13.75
CA ASN A 275 -10.91 -8.76 15.16
C ASN A 275 -11.98 -9.45 15.99
N LEU A 276 -11.59 -10.49 16.73
CA LEU A 276 -12.43 -11.26 17.64
C LEU A 276 -11.97 -11.11 19.11
N SER A 277 -11.18 -10.09 19.42
CA SER A 277 -10.63 -9.90 20.77
C SER A 277 -11.72 -9.65 21.80
N ARG A 278 -11.50 -10.06 23.05
CA ARG A 278 -12.44 -9.89 24.17
C ARG A 278 -13.79 -10.55 23.87
N ASN A 279 -13.74 -11.85 23.54
CA ASN A 279 -14.92 -12.71 23.34
C ASN A 279 -14.84 -13.94 24.25
N GLN A 280 -15.81 -14.85 24.13
CA GLN A 280 -15.93 -16.08 24.93
C GLN A 280 -15.65 -17.35 24.10
N LEU A 281 -14.89 -17.21 23.02
CA LEU A 281 -14.57 -18.28 22.08
C LEU A 281 -13.85 -19.44 22.81
N THR A 282 -14.33 -20.67 22.62
CA THR A 282 -13.75 -21.88 23.24
C THR A 282 -12.77 -22.62 22.35
N SER A 283 -12.83 -22.39 21.03
CA SER A 283 -11.93 -22.99 20.05
C SER A 283 -11.58 -21.99 18.94
N LEU A 284 -10.43 -22.23 18.29
CA LEU A 284 -10.07 -21.52 17.06
C LEU A 284 -10.89 -22.08 15.88
N PRO A 285 -11.18 -21.27 14.85
CA PRO A 285 -11.91 -21.75 13.68
C PRO A 285 -11.12 -22.85 12.96
N VAL A 286 -11.77 -23.99 12.69
CA VAL A 286 -11.19 -25.15 11.97
C VAL A 286 -10.93 -24.85 10.49
N ARG A 287 -11.48 -23.77 9.92
CA ARG A 287 -11.25 -23.33 8.53
C ARG A 287 -11.19 -21.81 8.41
N PRO A 288 -10.14 -21.13 8.92
CA PRO A 288 -10.06 -19.68 8.83
C PRO A 288 -9.97 -19.21 7.36
N PRO A 289 -10.55 -18.05 7.00
CA PRO A 289 -10.45 -17.52 5.65
C PRO A 289 -8.99 -17.28 5.27
N ILE A 290 -8.62 -17.79 4.09
CA ILE A 290 -7.22 -17.90 3.60
C ILE A 290 -6.54 -16.52 3.47
N THR A 291 -7.33 -15.45 3.36
CA THR A 291 -6.89 -14.07 3.14
C THR A 291 -6.62 -13.28 4.41
N LEU A 292 -6.88 -13.82 5.61
CA LEU A 292 -6.69 -13.09 6.88
C LEU A 292 -5.26 -12.58 7.06
N LEU A 293 -5.10 -11.25 7.15
CA LEU A 293 -3.85 -10.58 7.49
C LEU A 293 -3.72 -10.34 9.00
N TYR A 294 -4.83 -10.07 9.70
CA TYR A 294 -4.84 -9.73 11.13
C TYR A 294 -5.91 -10.53 11.89
N CYS A 295 -5.48 -11.29 12.89
CA CYS A 295 -6.38 -11.96 13.83
C CYS A 295 -6.06 -11.57 15.27
N PHE A 296 -7.06 -11.05 15.98
CA PHE A 296 -6.95 -10.74 17.40
C PHE A 296 -7.87 -11.68 18.19
N PHE A 297 -7.28 -12.53 19.03
CA PHE A 297 -7.95 -13.43 19.97
C PHE A 297 -7.61 -13.01 21.39
N ASN A 298 -8.61 -12.71 22.21
CA ASN A 298 -8.42 -12.40 23.62
C ASN A 298 -9.64 -12.99 24.35
N PHE A 299 -9.43 -14.05 25.13
CA PHE A 299 -10.40 -14.95 25.72
C PHE A 299 -10.54 -14.57 27.18
N LEU A 300 -11.76 -14.29 27.61
CA LEU A 300 -12.06 -13.98 29.02
C LEU A 300 -12.33 -15.22 29.87
N ASN A 301 -12.28 -16.44 29.30
CA ASN A 301 -12.77 -17.64 29.98
C ASN A 301 -11.65 -18.61 30.42
N ASP A 302 -11.78 -19.11 31.66
CA ASP A 302 -10.83 -19.98 32.37
C ASP A 302 -10.82 -21.45 31.91
N GLN A 303 -11.54 -21.77 30.83
CA GLN A 303 -11.84 -23.14 30.39
C GLN A 303 -11.53 -23.35 28.90
N PHE A 304 -10.37 -22.88 28.45
CA PHE A 304 -9.86 -23.32 27.15
C PHE A 304 -9.42 -24.79 27.31
N GLN A 305 -10.34 -25.73 27.03
CA GLN A 305 -10.06 -27.16 27.12
C GLN A 305 -9.02 -27.55 26.07
N GLU A 306 -8.13 -28.48 26.48
CA GLU A 306 -7.04 -29.06 25.71
C GLU A 306 -7.37 -29.18 24.21
N LEU A 307 -6.62 -28.42 23.42
CA LEU A 307 -6.70 -28.45 21.97
C LEU A 307 -5.93 -29.65 21.47
N ASN A 308 -6.66 -30.72 21.16
CA ASN A 308 -6.07 -31.90 20.55
C ASN A 308 -5.44 -31.55 19.18
N ASP A 309 -4.25 -32.09 18.96
CA ASP A 309 -3.30 -31.83 17.86
C ASP A 309 -3.88 -31.99 16.42
N TYR A 310 -5.06 -32.60 16.28
CA TYR A 310 -5.64 -33.01 15.00
C TYR A 310 -6.43 -31.92 14.25
N ASP A 311 -6.86 -30.83 14.89
CA ASP A 311 -7.75 -29.83 14.27
C ASP A 311 -7.03 -28.69 13.50
N TYR A 312 -5.69 -28.65 13.50
CA TYR A 312 -4.93 -27.48 13.05
C TYR A 312 -4.34 -27.51 11.64
N SER A 313 -4.64 -28.54 10.84
CA SER A 313 -4.18 -28.61 9.44
C SER A 313 -4.66 -27.43 8.57
N ALA A 314 -5.68 -26.69 9.01
CA ALA A 314 -6.21 -25.55 8.28
C ALA A 314 -5.50 -24.22 8.55
N ILE A 315 -4.92 -24.01 9.74
CA ILE A 315 -4.12 -22.79 10.03
C ILE A 315 -2.86 -22.76 9.14
N CYS A 316 -2.34 -23.93 8.76
CA CYS A 316 -1.25 -24.08 7.78
C CYS A 316 -1.55 -23.45 6.40
N LYS A 317 -2.81 -23.12 6.08
CA LYS A 317 -3.20 -22.50 4.80
C LYS A 317 -3.18 -20.97 4.83
N LEU A 318 -2.96 -20.35 5.98
CA LEU A 318 -2.90 -18.88 6.14
C LEU A 318 -1.55 -18.33 5.66
N SER A 319 -1.31 -18.38 4.35
CA SER A 319 -0.06 -17.91 3.73
C SER A 319 0.09 -16.37 3.71
N SER A 320 -0.98 -15.64 3.98
CA SER A 320 -1.03 -14.17 3.94
C SER A 320 -1.03 -13.50 5.32
N LEU A 321 -1.02 -14.28 6.41
CA LEU A 321 -1.12 -13.75 7.78
C LEU A 321 0.14 -12.94 8.13
N THR A 322 -0.04 -11.67 8.48
CA THR A 322 1.05 -10.75 8.84
C THR A 322 1.12 -10.50 10.34
N GLU A 323 -0.04 -10.40 11.00
CA GLU A 323 -0.10 -10.20 12.45
C GLU A 323 -1.06 -11.19 13.11
N PHE A 324 -0.55 -11.88 14.12
CA PHE A 324 -1.32 -12.76 14.98
C PHE A 324 -1.20 -12.27 16.41
N MET A 325 -2.33 -11.83 16.98
CA MET A 325 -2.39 -11.38 18.37
C MET A 325 -3.32 -12.29 19.15
N ALA A 326 -2.76 -13.11 20.04
CA ALA A 326 -3.47 -13.96 20.97
C ALA A 326 -3.06 -13.64 22.42
N ALA A 327 -3.14 -12.37 22.80
CA ALA A 327 -2.79 -11.86 24.13
C ALA A 327 -3.93 -12.05 25.17
N ASN A 328 -3.56 -12.23 26.43
CA ASN A 328 -4.48 -12.46 27.57
C ASN A 328 -5.40 -13.67 27.34
N ASN A 329 -4.79 -14.83 27.13
CA ASN A 329 -5.50 -16.08 26.88
C ASN A 329 -5.03 -17.15 27.88
N ASN A 330 -5.61 -18.35 27.83
CA ASN A 330 -5.17 -19.51 28.60
C ASN A 330 -4.49 -20.56 27.70
N LEU A 331 -3.75 -20.13 26.68
CA LEU A 331 -3.08 -21.06 25.74
C LEU A 331 -1.90 -21.76 26.41
N GLU A 332 -1.83 -23.08 26.28
CA GLU A 332 -0.70 -23.89 26.75
C GLU A 332 0.32 -24.19 25.65
N LEU A 333 -0.16 -24.36 24.41
CA LEU A 333 0.62 -24.67 23.21
C LEU A 333 0.09 -23.88 22.01
N ILE A 334 0.93 -23.71 21.00
CA ILE A 334 0.61 -23.06 19.73
C ILE A 334 0.83 -24.06 18.61
N PRO A 335 -0.06 -24.12 17.60
CA PRO A 335 0.10 -25.07 16.50
C PRO A 335 1.35 -24.77 15.67
N GLU A 336 2.09 -25.81 15.29
CA GLU A 336 3.23 -25.73 14.36
C GLU A 336 2.87 -25.03 13.05
N GLY A 337 1.62 -25.17 12.60
CA GLY A 337 1.11 -24.55 11.38
C GLY A 337 1.19 -23.04 11.35
N LEU A 338 1.04 -22.36 12.49
CA LEU A 338 1.21 -20.90 12.59
C LEU A 338 2.66 -20.50 12.32
N CYS A 339 3.61 -21.35 12.69
CA CYS A 339 5.03 -21.13 12.50
C CYS A 339 5.49 -21.36 11.05
N ARG A 340 4.60 -21.85 10.17
CA ARG A 340 4.84 -21.99 8.72
C ARG A 340 4.32 -20.79 7.92
N CYS A 341 3.72 -19.80 8.58
CA CYS A 341 3.28 -18.56 7.97
C CYS A 341 4.48 -17.65 7.70
N GLY A 342 5.12 -17.81 6.53
CA GLY A 342 6.36 -17.09 6.20
C GLY A 342 6.25 -15.55 6.16
N LYS A 343 5.04 -14.98 6.09
CA LYS A 343 4.81 -13.52 6.09
C LYS A 343 4.50 -12.94 7.48
N LEU A 344 4.55 -13.75 8.54
CA LEU A 344 4.17 -13.33 9.88
C LEU A 344 5.25 -12.40 10.46
N LYS A 345 4.89 -11.12 10.63
CA LYS A 345 5.76 -10.06 11.17
C LYS A 345 5.59 -9.85 12.66
N LYS A 346 4.37 -10.02 13.18
CA LYS A 346 4.06 -9.74 14.58
C LYS A 346 3.28 -10.88 15.22
N LEU A 347 3.86 -11.45 16.27
CA LEU A 347 3.30 -12.53 17.06
C LEU A 347 3.22 -12.09 18.52
N VAL A 348 2.01 -11.75 18.97
CA VAL A 348 1.74 -11.28 20.33
C VAL A 348 1.00 -12.37 21.10
N LEU A 349 1.65 -12.93 22.10
CA LEU A 349 1.23 -14.09 22.91
C LEU A 349 1.38 -13.83 24.41
N ASN A 350 1.48 -12.56 24.81
CA ASN A 350 1.69 -12.20 26.19
C ASN A 350 0.48 -12.53 27.07
N LYS A 351 0.73 -12.76 28.37
CA LYS A 351 -0.29 -13.15 29.36
C LYS A 351 -1.03 -14.42 28.95
N ASN A 352 -0.28 -15.52 28.84
CA ASN A 352 -0.77 -16.87 28.54
C ASN A 352 -0.22 -17.89 29.55
N ARG A 353 -0.52 -19.18 29.33
CA ARG A 353 0.02 -20.31 30.10
C ARG A 353 0.96 -21.18 29.27
N LEU A 354 1.66 -20.58 28.30
CA LEU A 354 2.48 -21.33 27.36
C LEU A 354 3.62 -22.06 28.08
N VAL A 355 3.76 -23.36 27.80
CA VAL A 355 4.85 -24.19 28.34
C VAL A 355 6.07 -24.15 27.42
N THR A 356 5.85 -24.27 26.12
CA THR A 356 6.89 -24.17 25.09
C THR A 356 6.27 -23.63 23.80
N LEU A 357 7.12 -23.05 22.96
CA LEU A 357 6.78 -22.80 21.56
C LEU A 357 7.25 -23.99 20.69
N PRO A 358 6.63 -24.23 19.51
CA PRO A 358 7.15 -25.22 18.57
C PRO A 358 8.54 -24.85 18.06
N GLU A 359 9.40 -25.85 17.78
CA GLU A 359 10.73 -25.63 17.18
C GLU A 359 10.62 -24.87 15.84
N ALA A 360 9.49 -25.04 15.15
CA ALA A 360 9.17 -24.35 13.92
C ALA A 360 9.11 -22.81 14.04
N VAL A 361 9.04 -22.23 15.25
CA VAL A 361 9.13 -20.77 15.44
C VAL A 361 10.43 -20.21 14.86
N HIS A 362 11.50 -21.00 14.83
CA HIS A 362 12.76 -20.60 14.19
C HIS A 362 12.68 -20.48 12.66
N PHE A 363 11.64 -21.01 12.01
CA PHE A 363 11.40 -20.82 10.58
C PHE A 363 10.72 -19.50 10.22
N LEU A 364 10.27 -18.72 11.22
CA LEU A 364 9.70 -17.39 11.02
C LEU A 364 10.83 -16.37 10.86
N THR A 365 11.44 -16.29 9.67
CA THR A 365 12.56 -15.39 9.38
C THR A 365 12.17 -13.92 9.38
N ASP A 366 10.91 -13.62 9.06
CA ASP A 366 10.40 -12.26 8.86
C ASP A 366 9.71 -11.68 10.11
N LEU A 367 9.85 -12.34 11.27
CA LEU A 367 9.18 -11.97 12.51
C LEU A 367 9.90 -10.79 13.21
N GLU A 368 9.32 -9.60 13.13
CA GLU A 368 9.82 -8.36 13.74
C GLU A 368 9.53 -8.28 15.24
N THR A 369 8.34 -8.73 15.68
CA THR A 369 7.91 -8.63 17.08
C THR A 369 7.38 -9.95 17.60
N LEU A 370 8.08 -10.55 18.56
CA LEU A 370 7.61 -11.70 19.35
C LEU A 370 7.39 -11.28 20.81
N ASP A 371 6.14 -11.11 21.21
CA ASP A 371 5.80 -10.79 22.60
C ASP A 371 5.25 -12.01 23.33
N VAL A 372 6.09 -12.66 24.13
CA VAL A 372 5.74 -13.84 24.94
C VAL A 372 5.80 -13.54 26.44
N ARG A 373 5.81 -12.26 26.82
CA ARG A 373 5.92 -11.84 28.22
C ARG A 373 4.74 -12.35 29.06
N GLU A 374 4.96 -12.49 30.36
CA GLU A 374 3.91 -12.94 31.29
C GLU A 374 3.37 -14.35 30.98
N ASN A 375 4.26 -15.26 30.56
CA ASN A 375 4.04 -16.71 30.54
C ASN A 375 4.95 -17.35 31.59
N PRO A 376 4.43 -17.82 32.75
CA PRO A 376 5.25 -18.18 33.91
C PRO A 376 6.11 -19.45 33.72
N ASN A 377 5.67 -20.38 32.86
CA ASN A 377 6.32 -21.68 32.66
C ASN A 377 6.98 -21.81 31.27
N LEU A 378 7.12 -20.70 30.53
CA LEU A 378 7.58 -20.74 29.16
C LEU A 378 9.09 -21.06 29.09
N VAL A 379 9.40 -22.18 28.47
CA VAL A 379 10.76 -22.52 28.03
C VAL A 379 10.80 -22.40 26.51
N MET A 380 11.71 -21.56 26.01
CA MET A 380 11.91 -21.46 24.55
C MET A 380 12.52 -22.77 24.04
N PRO A 381 12.08 -23.27 22.87
CA PRO A 381 12.69 -24.45 22.27
C PRO A 381 14.19 -24.22 22.06
N PRO A 382 15.02 -25.28 22.16
CA PRO A 382 16.43 -25.14 21.86
C PRO A 382 16.57 -24.63 20.44
N LYS A 383 17.39 -23.59 20.24
CA LYS A 383 17.73 -23.14 18.89
C LYS A 383 18.21 -24.37 18.13
N PRO A 384 17.68 -24.66 16.93
CA PRO A 384 18.21 -25.73 16.11
C PRO A 384 19.71 -25.47 16.02
N VAL A 385 20.48 -26.42 16.53
CA VAL A 385 21.94 -26.37 16.41
C VAL A 385 22.17 -26.16 14.93
N ASP A 386 22.96 -25.14 14.57
CA ASP A 386 23.54 -25.04 13.24
C ASP A 386 24.34 -26.33 13.02
N ARG A 387 23.64 -27.38 12.61
CA ARG A 387 24.23 -28.43 11.82
C ARG A 387 24.59 -27.70 10.55
N GLU A 388 25.78 -27.09 10.55
CA GLU A 388 26.58 -26.95 9.34
C GLU A 388 26.25 -28.17 8.52
N ALA A 389 25.55 -27.94 7.40
CA ALA A 389 24.83 -28.95 6.67
C ALA A 389 25.58 -30.28 6.71
N GLU A 390 25.17 -31.20 7.59
CA GLU A 390 25.34 -32.61 7.33
C GLU A 390 24.46 -32.80 6.11
N TRP A 391 25.03 -32.51 4.93
CA TRP A 391 24.45 -32.79 3.66
C TRP A 391 23.95 -34.22 3.81
N TYR A 392 22.63 -34.39 3.74
CA TYR A 392 22.08 -35.67 3.37
C TYR A 392 22.87 -36.08 2.13
N ASN A 393 23.82 -37.00 2.31
CA ASN A 393 24.57 -37.64 1.23
C ASN A 393 23.59 -38.52 0.48
N ILE A 394 22.59 -37.89 -0.13
CA ILE A 394 21.83 -38.46 -1.23
C ILE A 394 22.81 -38.37 -2.38
N ASP A 395 23.59 -39.44 -2.52
CA ASP A 395 24.46 -39.64 -3.65
C ASP A 395 23.62 -39.61 -4.94
N PHE A 396 23.72 -38.50 -5.69
CA PHE A 396 23.13 -38.34 -7.02
C PHE A 396 23.96 -39.03 -8.10
N SER A 397 24.96 -39.84 -7.74
CA SER A 397 25.68 -40.64 -8.72
C SER A 397 24.70 -41.50 -9.53
N LEU A 398 24.97 -41.59 -10.83
CA LEU A 398 24.27 -42.46 -11.75
C LEU A 398 24.20 -43.91 -11.22
N GLN A 399 25.20 -44.32 -10.45
CA GLN A 399 25.29 -45.62 -9.80
C GLN A 399 24.19 -45.83 -8.75
N ASN A 400 23.88 -44.81 -7.95
CA ASN A 400 22.83 -44.87 -6.93
C ASN A 400 21.42 -44.75 -7.53
N GLN A 401 21.28 -43.97 -8.61
CA GLN A 401 20.04 -43.92 -9.41
C GLN A 401 19.75 -45.26 -10.11
N LEU A 402 20.77 -45.94 -10.63
CA LEU A 402 20.63 -47.27 -11.24
C LEU A 402 20.29 -48.35 -10.19
N ARG A 403 20.82 -48.22 -8.97
CA ARG A 403 20.48 -49.09 -7.83
C ARG A 403 19.03 -48.92 -7.37
N LEU A 404 18.52 -47.68 -7.29
CA LEU A 404 17.12 -47.37 -6.97
C LEU A 404 16.15 -47.76 -8.09
N ALA A 405 16.62 -47.75 -9.35
CA ALA A 405 15.87 -48.24 -10.52
C ALA A 405 15.87 -49.78 -10.65
N GLY A 406 16.39 -50.52 -9.66
CA GLY A 406 16.32 -51.98 -9.61
C GLY A 406 17.37 -52.74 -10.44
N ALA A 407 18.41 -52.06 -10.93
CA ALA A 407 19.50 -52.72 -11.64
C ALA A 407 20.62 -53.13 -10.67
N SER A 408 20.92 -54.43 -10.60
CA SER A 408 22.00 -54.96 -9.75
C SER A 408 23.38 -54.73 -10.39
N PRO A 409 24.41 -54.39 -9.59
CA PRO A 409 25.78 -54.31 -10.08
C PRO A 409 26.41 -55.72 -10.10
N ALA A 410 26.70 -56.23 -11.29
CA ALA A 410 27.46 -57.47 -11.43
C ALA A 410 28.96 -57.20 -11.26
N THR A 411 29.54 -57.97 -10.35
CA THR A 411 30.95 -58.10 -9.99
C THR A 411 31.86 -58.43 -11.17
N VAL A 412 33.07 -57.89 -11.10
CA VAL A 412 34.21 -58.27 -11.93
C VAL A 412 34.78 -59.59 -11.38
N ALA A 413 34.72 -60.69 -12.13
CA ALA A 413 35.79 -61.69 -12.24
C ALA A 413 35.47 -62.84 -13.22
N ALA A 414 36.36 -63.00 -14.20
CA ALA A 414 36.83 -64.25 -14.84
C ALA A 414 35.99 -64.97 -15.93
N ALA A 415 36.77 -65.47 -16.91
CA ALA A 415 36.46 -66.38 -18.03
C ALA A 415 35.65 -65.77 -19.19
N GLY A 416 36.07 -65.80 -20.45
CA GLY A 416 36.92 -66.77 -21.13
C GLY A 416 36.08 -67.56 -22.14
N GLY A 417 36.05 -67.10 -23.40
CA GLY A 417 35.73 -67.89 -24.60
C GLY A 417 34.28 -68.34 -24.83
N GLY A 418 33.86 -68.40 -26.09
CA GLY A 418 32.81 -69.34 -26.52
C GLY A 418 31.57 -68.77 -27.20
N VAL A 419 31.72 -68.41 -28.48
CA VAL A 419 30.89 -68.82 -29.64
C VAL A 419 29.34 -68.83 -29.52
N SER A 420 28.76 -67.86 -30.25
CA SER A 420 27.47 -67.75 -30.98
C SER A 420 26.62 -69.03 -31.23
N PRO A 421 25.30 -68.95 -31.56
CA PRO A 421 24.88 -68.47 -32.89
C PRO A 421 23.52 -67.75 -33.01
N ARG A 422 23.50 -66.83 -34.00
CA ARG A 422 22.43 -66.52 -34.97
C ARG A 422 21.04 -66.09 -34.46
N ASP A 423 20.64 -64.89 -34.88
CA ASP A 423 19.58 -64.83 -35.90
C ASP A 423 19.79 -63.67 -36.90
N HIS A 424 19.78 -64.03 -38.18
CA HIS A 424 20.25 -63.26 -39.33
C HIS A 424 19.10 -62.67 -40.16
N LEU A 425 17.87 -62.70 -39.65
CA LEU A 425 16.66 -62.28 -40.36
C LEU A 425 16.15 -60.89 -39.95
N ALA A 426 16.46 -60.41 -38.74
CA ALA A 426 15.97 -59.11 -38.24
C ALA A 426 16.77 -57.88 -38.73
N ARG A 427 17.99 -58.07 -39.26
CA ARG A 427 18.86 -56.97 -39.72
C ARG A 427 18.75 -56.70 -41.23
N LYS A 428 18.15 -57.61 -42.00
CA LYS A 428 18.00 -57.51 -43.47
C LYS A 428 16.72 -56.79 -43.91
N MET A 429 15.72 -56.69 -43.02
CA MET A 429 14.46 -55.96 -43.29
C MET A 429 14.52 -54.46 -42.94
N ARG A 430 15.61 -53.97 -42.33
CA ARG A 430 15.72 -52.56 -41.90
C ARG A 430 16.64 -51.68 -42.73
N LEU A 431 17.29 -52.23 -43.77
CA LEU A 431 18.30 -51.52 -44.57
C LEU A 431 18.01 -51.48 -46.09
N ARG A 432 16.78 -51.77 -46.51
CA ARG A 432 16.39 -51.79 -47.94
C ARG A 432 15.16 -50.94 -48.29
N ARG A 433 14.95 -49.82 -47.59
CA ARG A 433 14.07 -48.72 -48.04
C ARG A 433 14.65 -47.33 -47.70
N ARG A 434 15.86 -47.08 -48.18
CA ARG A 434 16.40 -45.71 -48.36
C ARG A 434 17.13 -45.64 -49.69
N LYS A 435 16.37 -45.61 -50.78
CA LYS A 435 16.77 -44.93 -52.02
C LYS A 435 15.52 -44.70 -52.86
N ASP A 436 15.35 -43.44 -53.23
CA ASP A 436 14.45 -42.82 -54.21
C ASP A 436 13.04 -42.33 -53.81
N CYS A 437 12.87 -41.04 -54.14
CA CYS A 437 11.67 -40.24 -54.40
C CYS A 437 10.88 -39.55 -53.27
N SER A 438 11.01 -38.21 -53.30
CA SER A 438 9.95 -37.18 -53.24
C SER A 438 9.08 -37.08 -52.00
N GLN A 439 9.43 -36.14 -51.10
CA GLN A 439 8.47 -35.50 -50.18
C GLN A 439 9.02 -34.19 -49.59
N ASP A 440 9.40 -33.24 -50.45
CA ASP A 440 9.74 -31.85 -50.04
C ASP A 440 8.56 -30.86 -50.23
N ASP A 441 7.40 -31.34 -50.71
CA ASP A 441 6.25 -30.48 -51.02
C ASP A 441 5.18 -30.40 -49.92
N GLN A 442 5.20 -31.30 -48.92
CA GLN A 442 4.23 -31.25 -47.81
C GLN A 442 4.61 -30.27 -46.70
N ALA A 443 5.90 -29.97 -46.52
CA ALA A 443 6.35 -28.99 -45.52
C ALA A 443 6.06 -27.53 -45.94
N LYS A 444 6.02 -27.25 -47.25
CA LYS A 444 5.68 -25.91 -47.78
C LYS A 444 4.18 -25.62 -47.81
N GLN A 445 3.32 -26.65 -47.89
CA GLN A 445 1.87 -26.47 -47.85
C GLN A 445 1.33 -26.22 -46.43
N VAL A 446 1.95 -26.77 -45.39
CA VAL A 446 1.51 -26.57 -43.99
C VAL A 446 1.88 -25.18 -43.47
N LEU A 447 3.04 -24.63 -43.87
CA LEU A 447 3.45 -23.26 -43.51
C LEU A 447 2.63 -22.18 -44.23
N LYS A 448 2.09 -22.46 -45.43
CA LYS A 448 1.20 -21.56 -46.17
C LYS A 448 -0.24 -21.57 -45.61
N GLY A 449 -0.72 -22.73 -45.15
CA GLY A 449 -2.03 -22.83 -44.48
C GLY A 449 -2.11 -22.07 -43.15
N MET A 450 -0.99 -21.92 -42.43
CA MET A 450 -0.96 -21.18 -41.16
C MET A 450 -0.81 -19.65 -41.32
N SER A 451 -0.32 -19.16 -42.47
CA SER A 451 -0.29 -17.72 -42.78
C SER A 451 -1.65 -17.20 -43.27
N ASP A 452 -2.38 -18.02 -44.02
CA ASP A 452 -3.63 -17.60 -44.66
C ASP A 452 -4.77 -17.46 -43.64
N VAL A 453 -4.79 -18.30 -42.59
CA VAL A 453 -5.74 -18.20 -41.45
C VAL A 453 -5.46 -16.96 -40.57
N ALA A 454 -4.22 -16.48 -40.52
CA ALA A 454 -3.87 -15.27 -39.78
C ALA A 454 -4.20 -13.98 -40.55
N GLN A 455 -4.26 -14.03 -41.89
CA GLN A 455 -4.70 -12.92 -42.73
C GLN A 455 -6.23 -12.82 -42.83
N GLU A 456 -6.96 -13.94 -42.83
CA GLU A 456 -8.44 -13.93 -42.79
C GLU A 456 -8.98 -13.35 -41.47
N LYS A 457 -8.31 -13.61 -40.34
CA LYS A 457 -8.70 -13.02 -39.05
C LYS A 457 -8.45 -11.52 -38.94
N LYS A 458 -7.48 -11.00 -39.71
CA LYS A 458 -7.18 -9.57 -39.80
C LYS A 458 -8.14 -8.83 -40.75
N ASN A 459 -8.61 -9.50 -41.80
CA ASN A 459 -9.57 -8.93 -42.77
C ASN A 459 -11.04 -9.00 -42.30
N MET A 460 -11.38 -9.77 -41.26
CA MET A 460 -12.71 -9.75 -40.63
C MET A 460 -12.89 -8.61 -39.62
N GLU A 461 -11.81 -7.97 -39.15
CA GLU A 461 -11.87 -6.80 -38.25
C GLU A 461 -11.88 -5.44 -38.98
N GLU A 462 -11.66 -5.41 -40.29
CA GLU A 462 -11.62 -4.18 -41.12
C GLU A 462 -12.90 -3.89 -41.94
N ASN A 463 -13.98 -4.67 -41.78
CA ASN A 463 -15.25 -4.47 -42.53
C ASN A 463 -16.48 -4.25 -41.63
N GLY A 464 -16.31 -3.47 -40.56
CA GLY A 464 -17.36 -3.11 -39.61
C GLY A 464 -17.49 -1.62 -39.33
N ASP A 465 -17.21 -0.74 -40.30
CA ASP A 465 -17.37 0.70 -40.16
C ASP A 465 -18.76 1.16 -40.66
N LEU A 466 -19.69 1.36 -39.72
CA LEU A 466 -20.86 2.23 -39.91
C LEU A 466 -20.69 3.49 -39.05
N LYS A 467 -20.33 4.57 -39.75
CA LYS A 467 -20.32 6.00 -39.38
C LYS A 467 -21.00 6.38 -38.06
N TYR A 468 -20.24 6.98 -37.14
CA TYR A 468 -20.68 8.11 -36.34
C TYR A 468 -19.56 9.16 -36.21
N GLY A 469 -19.95 10.43 -36.22
CA GLY A 469 -19.12 11.58 -36.50
C GLY A 469 -18.07 11.95 -35.44
N ASP A 470 -17.08 12.67 -35.94
CA ASP A 470 -15.92 13.28 -35.29
C ASP A 470 -16.31 14.14 -34.07
N LEU A 471 -16.07 13.64 -32.86
CA LEU A 471 -15.98 14.43 -31.64
C LEU A 471 -14.56 14.28 -31.10
N LYS A 472 -13.74 15.32 -31.28
CA LYS A 472 -12.38 15.40 -30.73
C LYS A 472 -12.42 15.20 -29.21
N THR A 473 -12.04 14.02 -28.75
CA THR A 473 -11.81 13.75 -27.33
C THR A 473 -10.67 14.64 -26.86
N ARG A 474 -11.00 15.59 -25.98
CA ARG A 474 -10.07 16.50 -25.33
C ARG A 474 -9.13 15.63 -24.46
N ARG A 475 -7.85 15.54 -24.86
CA ARG A 475 -6.79 14.87 -24.09
C ARG A 475 -6.79 15.40 -22.64
N TRP A 476 -7.00 14.50 -21.68
CA TRP A 476 -7.09 14.77 -20.23
C TRP A 476 -5.84 15.51 -19.69
N ASP A 477 -4.73 15.31 -20.37
CA ASP A 477 -3.41 15.91 -20.15
C ASP A 477 -3.35 17.43 -20.38
N LYS A 478 -4.39 18.06 -20.98
CA LYS A 478 -4.44 19.53 -21.21
C LYS A 478 -5.10 20.35 -20.09
N SER A 479 -5.64 19.72 -19.05
CA SER A 479 -6.31 20.42 -17.94
C SER A 479 -5.59 20.30 -16.60
N LEU A 480 -4.44 19.63 -16.55
CA LEU A 480 -3.61 19.52 -15.36
C LEU A 480 -2.63 20.70 -15.32
N GLU A 481 -3.07 21.84 -14.77
CA GLU A 481 -2.12 22.83 -14.28
C GLU A 481 -1.41 22.23 -13.07
N LYS A 482 -0.07 22.11 -13.13
CA LYS A 482 0.71 21.74 -11.94
C LYS A 482 0.48 22.83 -10.89
N PRO A 483 0.00 22.50 -9.68
CA PRO A 483 0.00 23.47 -8.59
C PRO A 483 1.44 23.94 -8.39
N GLN A 484 1.66 25.26 -8.36
CA GLN A 484 2.94 25.80 -7.93
C GLN A 484 3.02 25.60 -6.42
N LEU A 485 3.71 24.54 -6.00
CA LEU A 485 4.08 24.35 -4.60
C LEU A 485 5.03 25.49 -4.22
N ASP A 486 4.70 26.22 -3.16
CA ASP A 486 5.58 27.24 -2.60
C ASP A 486 6.66 26.55 -1.76
N TYR A 487 7.89 26.58 -2.24
CA TYR A 487 9.01 25.88 -1.62
C TYR A 487 9.61 26.61 -0.42
N SER A 488 9.18 27.85 -0.16
CA SER A 488 9.53 28.61 1.04
C SER A 488 8.90 28.04 2.32
N GLU A 489 7.86 27.21 2.22
CA GLU A 489 7.25 26.53 3.36
C GLU A 489 7.99 25.25 3.80
N PHE A 490 8.82 24.66 2.91
CA PHE A 490 9.50 23.38 3.16
C PHE A 490 10.99 23.54 3.51
N TYR A 491 11.64 24.56 2.97
CA TYR A 491 13.02 24.90 3.28
C TYR A 491 13.04 26.23 4.01
N LEU A 492 13.65 26.27 5.20
CA LEU A 492 13.82 27.51 5.96
C LEU A 492 14.66 28.53 5.15
N GLU A 493 14.43 29.82 5.35
CA GLU A 493 15.09 30.88 4.59
C GLU A 493 16.63 30.87 4.72
N ASP A 494 17.16 30.30 5.80
CA ASP A 494 18.59 30.16 6.11
C ASP A 494 19.26 28.93 5.47
N VAL A 495 18.48 28.03 4.84
CA VAL A 495 19.01 26.84 4.17
C VAL A 495 19.96 27.25 3.05
N GLY A 496 21.19 26.71 3.07
CA GLY A 496 22.19 26.98 2.06
C GLY A 496 23.04 28.23 2.30
N GLN A 497 22.77 29.02 3.34
CA GLN A 497 23.48 30.29 3.61
C GLN A 497 24.74 30.11 4.48
N VAL A 498 24.84 29.01 5.25
CA VAL A 498 25.98 28.71 6.13
C VAL A 498 26.65 27.41 5.67
N PRO A 499 28.00 27.31 5.70
CA PRO A 499 28.71 26.05 5.42
C PRO A 499 28.34 24.94 6.41
N GLY A 500 28.02 23.75 5.90
CA GLY A 500 27.50 22.64 6.68
C GLY A 500 26.85 21.55 5.82
N VAL A 501 26.28 20.55 6.48
CA VAL A 501 25.51 19.48 5.84
C VAL A 501 24.11 19.50 6.41
N THR A 502 23.10 19.57 5.54
CA THR A 502 21.69 19.49 5.89
C THR A 502 21.07 18.29 5.20
N VAL A 503 20.32 17.48 5.95
CA VAL A 503 19.70 16.25 5.46
C VAL A 503 18.19 16.32 5.67
N TRP A 504 17.43 15.93 4.65
CA TRP A 504 15.98 15.77 4.73
C TRP A 504 15.57 14.35 4.35
N GLN A 505 14.62 13.78 5.09
CA GLN A 505 13.96 12.51 4.80
C GLN A 505 12.64 12.77 4.09
N ILE A 506 12.27 11.94 3.11
CA ILE A 506 10.98 12.09 2.41
C ILE A 506 9.89 11.29 3.13
N GLU A 507 8.93 11.99 3.69
CA GLU A 507 7.74 11.43 4.33
C GLU A 507 6.47 12.02 3.71
N ASN A 508 5.48 11.18 3.36
CA ASN A 508 4.20 11.62 2.80
C ASN A 508 4.32 12.67 1.66
N PHE A 509 5.24 12.44 0.73
CA PHE A 509 5.59 13.34 -0.40
C PHE A 509 6.29 14.66 -0.04
N ILE A 510 6.71 14.90 1.20
CA ILE A 510 7.31 16.18 1.64
C ILE A 510 8.69 15.91 2.28
N PRO A 511 9.69 16.79 2.09
CA PRO A 511 10.96 16.69 2.81
C PRO A 511 10.81 17.15 4.26
N ILE A 512 11.24 16.32 5.21
CA ILE A 512 11.29 16.62 6.64
C ILE A 512 12.77 16.65 7.06
N GLN A 513 13.20 17.72 7.73
CA GLN A 513 14.59 17.87 8.15
C GLN A 513 14.96 16.84 9.23
N VAL A 514 16.11 16.19 9.06
CA VAL A 514 16.65 15.21 9.99
C VAL A 514 17.60 15.91 10.98
N ASP A 515 17.58 15.47 12.24
CA ASP A 515 18.48 15.97 13.28
C ASP A 515 19.95 15.59 12.97
N GLU A 516 20.89 16.49 13.26
CA GLU A 516 22.33 16.33 13.00
C GLU A 516 22.92 15.06 13.62
N THR A 517 22.36 14.57 14.73
CA THR A 517 22.76 13.32 15.41
C THR A 517 22.52 12.05 14.58
N PHE A 518 21.65 12.13 13.56
CA PHE A 518 21.31 11.03 12.66
C PHE A 518 21.93 11.18 11.26
N HIS A 519 22.75 12.20 11.02
CA HIS A 519 23.48 12.33 9.76
C HIS A 519 24.38 11.11 9.51
N GLY A 520 24.30 10.53 8.30
CA GLY A 520 25.03 9.31 7.94
C GLY A 520 24.30 8.00 8.30
N LYS A 521 23.14 8.06 8.97
CA LYS A 521 22.28 6.91 9.22
C LYS A 521 21.07 6.93 8.31
N PHE A 522 20.97 5.97 7.39
CA PHE A 522 19.89 5.94 6.41
C PHE A 522 19.01 4.69 6.59
N TYR A 523 17.69 4.92 6.60
CA TYR A 523 16.70 3.84 6.54
C TYR A 523 16.60 3.25 5.12
N GLU A 524 16.68 1.93 5.00
CA GLU A 524 16.73 1.21 3.72
C GLU A 524 15.45 1.33 2.87
N ALA A 525 14.31 1.60 3.53
CA ALA A 525 13.02 1.83 2.87
C ALA A 525 12.69 3.32 2.60
N ASP A 526 13.65 4.23 2.83
CA ASP A 526 13.44 5.68 2.68
C ASP A 526 14.32 6.32 1.60
N CYS A 527 14.01 7.59 1.30
CA CYS A 527 14.82 8.42 0.43
C CYS A 527 15.18 9.70 1.16
N TYR A 528 16.40 10.19 0.92
CA TYR A 528 16.94 11.37 1.58
C TYR A 528 17.43 12.38 0.56
N ILE A 529 17.40 13.66 0.93
CA ILE A 529 18.05 14.76 0.21
C ILE A 529 19.17 15.25 1.12
N VAL A 530 20.38 15.38 0.57
CA VAL A 530 21.55 15.85 1.30
C VAL A 530 22.09 17.08 0.59
N LEU A 531 22.11 18.21 1.29
CA LEU A 531 22.72 19.44 0.84
C LEU A 531 24.04 19.62 1.58
N LYS A 532 25.13 19.73 0.83
CA LYS A 532 26.43 20.14 1.35
C LYS A 532 26.73 21.55 0.87
N THR A 533 26.92 22.46 1.81
CA THR A 533 27.31 23.85 1.59
C THR A 533 28.78 24.02 1.96
N PHE A 534 29.58 24.57 1.05
CA PHE A 534 30.99 24.82 1.30
C PHE A 534 31.42 26.13 0.63
N LEU A 535 32.55 26.66 1.09
CA LEU A 535 33.16 27.85 0.50
C LEU A 535 34.19 27.39 -0.53
N ASP A 536 34.10 27.93 -1.74
CA ASP A 536 35.15 27.78 -2.75
C ASP A 536 36.42 28.55 -2.34
N ASP A 537 37.52 28.29 -3.04
CA ASP A 537 38.80 29.01 -2.87
C ASP A 537 38.68 30.54 -3.01
N ASN A 538 37.61 31.02 -3.66
CA ASN A 538 37.28 32.44 -3.83
C ASN A 538 36.39 33.01 -2.72
N GLY A 539 36.03 32.23 -1.69
CA GLY A 539 35.13 32.64 -0.61
C GLY A 539 33.65 32.74 -0.99
N ALA A 540 33.27 32.24 -2.17
CA ALA A 540 31.88 32.15 -2.60
C ALA A 540 31.23 30.85 -2.07
N LEU A 541 29.96 30.93 -1.66
CA LEU A 541 29.19 29.77 -1.24
C LEU A 541 28.82 28.92 -2.45
N ASN A 542 29.13 27.63 -2.36
CA ASN A 542 28.77 26.62 -3.34
C ASN A 542 27.99 25.48 -2.69
N TRP A 543 27.19 24.81 -3.52
CA TRP A 543 26.26 23.76 -3.11
C TRP A 543 26.51 22.48 -3.88
N GLN A 544 26.44 21.35 -3.16
CA GLN A 544 26.31 20.02 -3.74
C GLN A 544 25.03 19.39 -3.20
N ILE A 545 24.17 18.93 -4.11
CA ILE A 545 22.86 18.36 -3.77
C ILE A 545 22.84 16.91 -4.22
N PHE A 546 22.74 16.01 -3.24
CA PHE A 546 22.56 14.58 -3.45
C PHE A 546 21.13 14.20 -3.09
N TYR A 547 20.61 13.18 -3.75
CA TYR A 547 19.43 12.47 -3.28
C TYR A 547 19.75 10.97 -3.24
N TRP A 548 19.62 10.41 -2.05
CA TRP A 548 19.94 9.02 -1.75
C TRP A 548 18.66 8.19 -1.76
N ILE A 549 18.74 7.00 -2.36
CA ILE A 549 17.61 6.09 -2.53
C ILE A 549 17.92 4.76 -1.85
N GLY A 550 17.12 4.43 -0.84
CA GLY A 550 17.13 3.13 -0.20
C GLY A 550 16.68 2.01 -1.15
N GLN A 551 17.23 0.82 -0.94
CA GLN A 551 16.96 -0.36 -1.76
C GLN A 551 15.46 -0.68 -1.80
N ASP A 552 14.79 -0.62 -0.64
CA ASP A 552 13.38 -0.96 -0.46
C ASP A 552 12.46 0.28 -0.50
N ALA A 553 12.98 1.43 -0.93
CA ALA A 553 12.20 2.67 -0.93
C ALA A 553 11.05 2.64 -1.96
N THR A 554 9.91 3.16 -1.56
CA THR A 554 8.69 3.18 -2.36
C THR A 554 8.74 4.21 -3.51
N LEU A 555 7.89 4.03 -4.53
CA LEU A 555 7.93 4.85 -5.75
C LEU A 555 7.67 6.34 -5.49
N ASP A 556 6.78 6.67 -4.54
CA ASP A 556 6.52 8.05 -4.10
C ASP A 556 7.77 8.69 -3.53
N LYS A 557 8.50 8.00 -2.67
CA LYS A 557 9.71 8.53 -2.03
C LYS A 557 10.84 8.71 -3.03
N LYS A 558 10.98 7.76 -3.95
CA LYS A 558 11.91 7.84 -5.10
C LYS A 558 11.57 9.01 -6.04
N ALA A 559 10.28 9.27 -6.28
CA ALA A 559 9.85 10.39 -7.11
C ALA A 559 9.96 11.73 -6.37
N GLY A 560 9.56 11.76 -5.10
CA GLY A 560 9.56 12.92 -4.21
C GLY A 560 10.96 13.45 -3.98
N SER A 561 11.92 12.58 -3.61
CA SER A 561 13.32 12.95 -3.44
C SER A 561 13.92 13.60 -4.70
N ALA A 562 13.66 13.02 -5.87
CA ALA A 562 14.15 13.58 -7.14
C ALA A 562 13.50 14.93 -7.49
N ILE A 563 12.21 15.10 -7.25
CA ILE A 563 11.50 16.37 -7.52
C ILE A 563 11.97 17.46 -6.57
N HIS A 564 12.01 17.16 -5.28
CA HIS A 564 12.37 18.12 -4.23
C HIS A 564 13.84 18.53 -4.30
N ALA A 565 14.75 17.62 -4.68
CA ALA A 565 16.15 17.97 -4.92
C ALA A 565 16.32 18.97 -6.08
N VAL A 566 15.54 18.80 -7.16
CA VAL A 566 15.57 19.73 -8.30
C VAL A 566 15.01 21.10 -7.91
N ASN A 567 13.96 21.12 -7.07
CA ASN A 567 13.36 22.37 -6.63
C ASN A 567 14.22 23.09 -5.59
N LEU A 568 14.91 22.37 -4.70
CA LEU A 568 15.92 22.93 -3.81
C LEU A 568 17.04 23.61 -4.59
N ARG A 569 17.54 22.97 -5.67
CA ARG A 569 18.52 23.59 -6.56
C ARG A 569 18.00 24.88 -7.17
N ASN A 570 16.76 24.88 -7.66
CA ASN A 570 16.17 26.07 -8.28
C ASN A 570 15.96 27.19 -7.26
N LEU A 571 15.61 26.85 -6.01
CA LEU A 571 15.47 27.79 -4.90
C LEU A 571 16.80 28.47 -4.55
N LEU A 572 17.88 27.69 -4.46
CA LEU A 572 19.23 28.20 -4.17
C LEU A 572 19.87 28.93 -5.36
N GLY A 573 19.25 28.89 -6.55
CA GLY A 573 19.86 29.41 -7.77
C GLY A 573 21.16 28.69 -8.16
N ALA A 574 21.39 27.47 -7.67
CA ALA A 574 22.65 26.77 -7.80
C ALA A 574 22.86 26.23 -9.23
N GLU A 575 24.04 26.46 -9.81
CA GLU A 575 24.41 25.92 -11.13
C GLU A 575 24.79 24.42 -11.10
N CYS A 576 24.88 23.84 -9.90
CA CYS A 576 25.27 22.44 -9.69
C CYS A 576 24.19 21.45 -10.17
N ARG A 577 24.61 20.23 -10.51
CA ARG A 577 23.69 19.13 -10.84
C ARG A 577 23.26 18.39 -9.58
N THR A 578 22.01 17.93 -9.55
CA THR A 578 21.53 17.00 -8.52
C THR A 578 22.09 15.60 -8.81
N ILE A 579 22.73 14.99 -7.82
CA ILE A 579 23.41 13.70 -7.94
C ILE A 579 22.53 12.61 -7.32
N ARG A 580 22.40 11.48 -8.02
CA ARG A 580 21.63 10.32 -7.55
C ARG A 580 22.58 9.33 -6.90
N GLU A 581 22.28 8.92 -5.68
CA GLU A 581 22.99 7.88 -4.95
C GLU A 581 22.02 6.72 -4.65
N GLU A 582 22.47 5.49 -4.85
CA GLU A 582 21.71 4.28 -4.54
C GLU A 582 22.41 3.51 -3.42
N MET A 583 21.62 2.92 -2.52
CA MET A 583 22.13 2.12 -1.41
C MET A 583 23.09 1.02 -1.90
N GLY A 584 24.32 1.03 -1.38
CA GLY A 584 25.36 0.04 -1.68
C GLY A 584 26.16 0.30 -2.98
N ASP A 585 25.84 1.37 -3.71
CA ASP A 585 26.60 1.83 -4.89
C ASP A 585 26.91 3.34 -4.77
N GLU A 586 27.11 3.82 -3.53
CA GLU A 586 27.41 5.23 -3.23
C GLU A 586 28.76 5.68 -3.81
N SER A 587 28.80 6.90 -4.32
CA SER A 587 30.03 7.51 -4.80
C SER A 587 31.00 7.86 -3.66
N ASP A 588 32.30 7.83 -3.97
CA ASP A 588 33.36 8.28 -3.04
C ASP A 588 33.14 9.75 -2.62
N GLU A 589 32.57 10.58 -3.51
CA GLU A 589 32.23 11.97 -3.25
C GLU A 589 31.13 12.11 -2.19
N PHE A 590 30.14 11.21 -2.19
CA PHE A 590 29.06 11.15 -1.19
C PHE A 590 29.56 10.63 0.16
N SER A 591 30.40 9.61 0.17
CA SER A 591 30.96 9.03 1.40
C SER A 591 31.79 10.05 2.21
N VAL A 592 32.52 10.93 1.52
CA VAL A 592 33.32 12.01 2.14
C VAL A 592 32.43 13.04 2.86
N VAL A 593 31.15 13.17 2.50
CA VAL A 593 30.22 14.09 3.18
C VAL A 593 30.02 13.70 4.65
N PHE A 594 30.04 12.40 4.96
CA PHE A 594 29.79 11.85 6.29
C PHE A 594 31.05 11.27 6.95
N ASN A 595 32.24 11.74 6.56
CA ASN A 595 33.53 11.23 7.06
C ASN A 595 33.71 9.70 6.90
N ASN A 596 33.08 9.10 5.87
CA ASN A 596 33.10 7.66 5.54
C ASN A 596 32.37 6.69 6.51
N GLU A 597 31.51 7.18 7.40
CA GLU A 597 30.68 6.31 8.26
C GLU A 597 29.20 6.38 7.85
N ILE A 598 28.84 5.65 6.80
CA ILE A 598 27.44 5.45 6.42
C ILE A 598 26.95 4.13 7.05
N SER A 599 25.85 4.18 7.79
CA SER A 599 25.20 3.00 8.37
C SER A 599 23.76 2.86 7.88
N TYR A 600 23.38 1.64 7.52
CA TYR A 600 22.01 1.32 7.10
C TYR A 600 21.19 0.78 8.27
N ILE A 601 19.94 1.23 8.36
CA ILE A 601 18.99 0.79 9.37
C ILE A 601 17.82 0.13 8.64
N GLU A 602 17.53 -1.12 8.99
CA GLU A 602 16.40 -1.85 8.43
C GLU A 602 15.06 -1.16 8.75
N GLY A 603 14.18 -1.09 7.75
CA GLY A 603 12.89 -0.41 7.85
C GLY A 603 12.89 1.01 7.28
N GLY A 604 11.82 1.75 7.55
CA GLY A 604 11.62 3.12 7.09
C GLY A 604 10.20 3.60 7.37
N THR A 605 9.86 4.80 6.93
CA THR A 605 8.52 5.37 7.15
C THR A 605 7.49 4.83 6.17
N ALA A 606 6.19 5.02 6.45
CA ALA A 606 5.14 4.57 5.54
C ALA A 606 5.14 5.34 4.20
N SER A 607 4.69 4.68 3.13
CA SER A 607 4.45 5.35 1.84
C SER A 607 3.28 6.34 1.97
N GLY A 608 3.38 7.47 1.26
CA GLY A 608 2.26 8.40 1.09
C GLY A 608 1.18 7.88 0.12
N PHE A 609 1.42 6.78 -0.60
CA PHE A 609 0.42 6.16 -1.47
C PHE A 609 -0.48 5.19 -0.69
N TYR A 610 -1.79 5.31 -0.90
CA TYR A 610 -2.79 4.38 -0.38
C TYR A 610 -2.79 3.01 -1.07
N SER A 611 -2.13 2.89 -2.25
CA SER A 611 -1.95 1.64 -3.00
C SER A 611 -0.57 1.62 -3.66
N VAL A 612 0.34 0.79 -3.16
CA VAL A 612 1.67 0.58 -3.77
C VAL A 612 1.55 -0.60 -4.74
N GLU A 613 1.33 -0.31 -6.03
CA GLU A 613 1.47 -1.33 -7.07
C GLU A 613 2.97 -1.51 -7.38
N ASP A 614 3.58 -2.55 -6.82
CA ASP A 614 4.94 -2.94 -7.19
C ASP A 614 4.95 -3.43 -8.64
N THR A 615 5.34 -2.53 -9.54
CA THR A 615 5.58 -2.87 -10.93
C THR A 615 6.79 -3.80 -10.99
N GLN A 616 6.56 -5.11 -11.10
CA GLN A 616 7.63 -6.10 -11.23
C GLN A 616 8.41 -5.85 -12.53
N TYR A 617 9.62 -5.29 -12.41
CA TYR A 617 10.52 -5.11 -13.54
C TYR A 617 11.25 -6.43 -13.82
N THR A 618 10.88 -7.11 -14.91
CA THR A 618 11.67 -8.27 -15.37
C THR A 618 13.06 -7.80 -15.81
N VAL A 619 14.11 -8.22 -15.09
CA VAL A 619 15.49 -7.93 -15.45
C VAL A 619 15.82 -8.64 -16.77
N ARG A 620 16.18 -7.88 -17.80
CA ARG A 620 16.52 -8.39 -19.14
C ARG A 620 17.95 -8.00 -19.49
N LEU A 621 18.73 -8.97 -19.94
CA LEU A 621 20.09 -8.75 -20.43
C LEU A 621 20.00 -8.30 -21.89
N TYR A 622 20.63 -7.20 -22.27
CA TYR A 622 20.65 -6.75 -23.67
C TYR A 622 22.04 -6.87 -24.30
N ARG A 623 22.10 -7.44 -25.50
CA ARG A 623 23.27 -7.46 -26.37
C ARG A 623 23.26 -6.19 -27.23
N VAL A 624 24.35 -5.44 -27.20
CA VAL A 624 24.52 -4.19 -27.96
C VAL A 624 25.56 -4.36 -29.06
N TYR A 625 25.22 -4.03 -30.31
CA TYR A 625 26.18 -3.98 -31.42
C TYR A 625 25.91 -2.84 -32.41
N GLY A 626 26.98 -2.26 -32.99
CA GLY A 626 26.96 -1.17 -33.97
C GLY A 626 27.80 0.05 -33.56
N LYS A 627 28.49 0.70 -34.53
CA LYS A 627 29.34 1.89 -34.29
C LYS A 627 28.64 3.24 -34.49
N LYS A 628 27.63 3.32 -35.37
CA LYS A 628 26.89 4.57 -35.67
C LYS A 628 25.39 4.47 -35.36
N ASN A 629 24.78 3.31 -35.61
CA ASN A 629 23.41 3.00 -35.21
C ASN A 629 23.45 1.84 -34.22
N ILE A 630 23.19 2.13 -32.95
CA ILE A 630 23.21 1.15 -31.86
C ILE A 630 21.95 0.29 -31.96
N LYS A 631 22.13 -1.03 -32.13
CA LYS A 631 21.04 -2.00 -32.08
C LYS A 631 21.08 -2.78 -30.76
N LEU A 632 19.91 -2.95 -30.14
CA LEU A 632 19.70 -3.59 -28.84
C LEU A 632 18.85 -4.86 -29.01
N GLU A 633 19.33 -6.00 -28.53
CA GLU A 633 18.64 -7.30 -28.60
C GLU A 633 18.56 -7.93 -27.20
N SER A 634 17.37 -8.37 -26.75
CA SER A 634 17.21 -9.00 -25.43
C SER A 634 17.63 -10.47 -25.44
N VAL A 635 18.45 -10.89 -24.46
CA VAL A 635 19.02 -12.23 -24.32
C VAL A 635 18.63 -12.84 -22.96
N PRO A 636 18.26 -14.13 -22.89
CA PRO A 636 17.93 -14.80 -21.63
C PRO A 636 19.18 -15.10 -20.77
N LEU A 637 19.05 -14.98 -19.44
CA LEU A 637 20.07 -15.35 -18.45
C LEU A 637 20.12 -16.90 -18.30
N LYS A 638 20.80 -17.59 -19.22
CA LYS A 638 21.19 -19.01 -19.04
C LYS A 638 22.70 -19.17 -19.15
N GLY A 639 23.25 -20.03 -18.29
CA GLY A 639 24.69 -20.25 -18.15
C GLY A 639 25.39 -20.67 -19.45
N ILE A 640 26.44 -19.90 -19.78
CA ILE A 640 27.66 -20.28 -20.49
C ILE A 640 27.62 -20.38 -22.04
N LYS A 641 28.66 -19.76 -22.64
CA LYS A 641 29.12 -19.68 -24.05
C LYS A 641 28.43 -18.65 -24.97
N LEU A 642 28.85 -17.39 -24.85
CA LEU A 642 28.74 -16.38 -25.90
C LEU A 642 30.08 -15.68 -26.12
N LEU A 643 31.04 -16.42 -26.68
CA LEU A 643 32.29 -15.88 -27.23
C LEU A 643 32.11 -15.70 -28.73
N THR A 644 31.81 -14.47 -29.16
CA THR A 644 32.25 -13.96 -30.47
C THR A 644 32.12 -12.43 -30.54
N VAL A 645 33.30 -11.79 -30.58
CA VAL A 645 33.67 -10.49 -31.17
C VAL A 645 32.64 -9.33 -31.05
N VAL A 646 32.95 -8.42 -30.12
CA VAL A 646 32.35 -7.08 -29.88
C VAL A 646 30.89 -7.12 -29.41
N CYS A 647 30.70 -7.43 -28.13
CA CYS A 647 29.41 -7.29 -27.46
C CYS A 647 29.63 -6.63 -26.09
N ALA A 648 28.91 -5.54 -25.82
CA ALA A 648 28.73 -5.00 -24.48
C ALA A 648 27.35 -5.43 -23.98
N PHE A 649 27.27 -5.80 -22.70
CA PHE A 649 26.03 -6.18 -22.04
C PHE A 649 25.60 -5.07 -21.08
N LEU A 650 24.31 -4.70 -21.11
CA LEU A 650 23.74 -3.65 -20.26
C LEU A 650 22.59 -4.24 -19.42
N LEU A 651 22.59 -3.92 -18.13
CA LEU A 651 21.52 -4.20 -17.17
C LEU A 651 20.58 -2.99 -17.03
N PRO A 652 19.31 -3.19 -16.60
CA PRO A 652 18.23 -2.21 -16.81
C PRO A 652 18.29 -0.93 -15.97
N GLY A 653 19.23 -0.79 -15.03
CA GLY A 653 19.30 0.37 -14.13
C GLY A 653 19.46 1.74 -14.82
N CYS A 654 19.78 1.79 -16.11
CA CYS A 654 20.17 3.03 -16.81
C CYS A 654 19.36 3.40 -18.06
N LEU A 655 18.22 2.76 -18.37
CA LEU A 655 17.45 3.07 -19.60
C LEU A 655 16.08 3.70 -19.30
N ARG A 656 16.05 5.02 -19.05
CA ARG A 656 14.82 5.82 -19.18
C ARG A 656 14.65 6.30 -20.63
N ARG A 657 13.66 5.77 -21.35
CA ARG A 657 13.21 6.30 -22.66
C ARG A 657 12.60 7.69 -22.47
N ARG A 658 13.30 8.76 -22.87
CA ARG A 658 12.66 10.06 -23.15
C ARG A 658 12.06 10.01 -24.56
N SER A 659 10.73 9.91 -24.65
CA SER A 659 9.99 10.17 -25.87
C SER A 659 9.61 11.65 -25.92
N THR A 660 10.45 12.48 -26.54
CA THR A 660 10.04 13.80 -27.03
C THR A 660 10.67 14.03 -28.41
N ARG A 661 9.80 14.24 -29.41
CA ARG A 661 10.21 14.72 -30.73
C ARG A 661 10.78 16.13 -30.55
N MET A 662 12.07 16.31 -30.80
CA MET A 662 12.62 17.61 -31.21
C MET A 662 13.82 17.39 -32.12
N SER A 663 13.86 18.24 -33.13
CA SER A 663 14.68 18.22 -34.33
C SER A 663 16.17 18.43 -34.07
N GLU A 664 16.96 17.73 -34.88
CA GLU A 664 18.31 18.04 -35.38
C GLU A 664 19.42 18.46 -34.41
N ARG A 665 20.47 17.62 -34.45
CA ARG A 665 21.87 17.86 -34.07
C ARG A 665 22.15 18.07 -32.60
N GLU A 666 22.29 16.95 -31.88
CA GLU A 666 23.29 16.84 -30.81
C GLU A 666 23.66 15.37 -30.58
N SER A 667 24.97 15.11 -30.51
CA SER A 667 25.56 13.78 -30.37
C SER A 667 25.25 13.18 -29.00
N LEU A 668 24.66 11.97 -28.97
CA LEU A 668 24.56 11.14 -27.77
C LEU A 668 25.96 10.83 -27.21
N ARG A 669 26.41 11.59 -26.21
CA ARG A 669 27.49 11.16 -25.31
C ARG A 669 26.88 10.39 -24.16
N LEU A 670 27.37 9.16 -23.94
CA LEU A 670 27.03 8.34 -22.78
C LEU A 670 27.49 9.08 -21.49
N PRO A 671 26.68 9.06 -20.41
CA PRO A 671 27.11 9.60 -19.12
C PRO A 671 28.29 8.80 -18.55
N SER A 672 29.17 9.48 -17.80
CA SER A 672 30.42 8.98 -17.23
C SER A 672 30.27 7.81 -16.25
N SER A 673 29.04 7.44 -15.84
CA SER A 673 28.75 6.29 -14.98
C SER A 673 28.69 4.94 -15.72
N CYS A 674 28.90 4.91 -17.04
CA CYS A 674 28.95 3.65 -17.79
C CYS A 674 30.31 2.94 -17.63
N ARG A 675 30.48 2.04 -16.66
CA ARG A 675 31.59 1.07 -16.69
C ARG A 675 31.33 0.00 -17.77
N ALA A 676 31.72 0.30 -19.01
CA ALA A 676 31.81 -0.72 -20.06
C ALA A 676 33.07 -1.57 -19.84
N ARG A 677 32.95 -2.77 -19.29
CA ARG A 677 34.07 -3.74 -19.28
C ARG A 677 34.27 -4.31 -20.69
N SER A 678 35.27 -3.78 -21.40
CA SER A 678 35.77 -4.33 -22.66
C SER A 678 36.71 -5.50 -22.36
N LEU A 679 36.29 -6.73 -22.70
CA LEU A 679 37.18 -7.90 -22.73
C LEU A 679 37.75 -8.05 -24.15
N ARG A 680 38.95 -7.50 -24.39
CA ARG A 680 39.80 -7.84 -25.54
C ARG A 680 41.21 -8.21 -25.05
N ASN A 681 41.52 -9.50 -25.19
CA ASN A 681 42.83 -10.18 -25.30
C ASN A 681 44.04 -9.42 -24.71
N SER A 682 44.72 -9.93 -23.68
CA SER A 682 45.65 -11.06 -23.77
C SER A 682 46.53 -11.08 -22.51
N GLY A 683 46.93 -12.29 -22.11
CA GLY A 683 47.93 -12.71 -21.11
C GLY A 683 48.66 -11.70 -20.21
N ARG A 684 48.74 -12.11 -18.93
CA ARG A 684 49.63 -11.64 -17.85
C ARG A 684 49.18 -10.39 -17.10
N CYS A 685 48.65 -10.64 -15.90
CA CYS A 685 48.89 -9.93 -14.63
C CYS A 685 47.71 -10.25 -13.70
N TRP A 686 47.68 -11.49 -13.22
CA TRP A 686 46.88 -11.95 -12.09
C TRP A 686 47.85 -12.62 -11.10
N GLU A 687 48.79 -11.83 -10.59
CA GLU A 687 49.69 -12.18 -9.48
C GLU A 687 50.31 -10.85 -9.03
N ASP A 688 49.63 -10.16 -8.11
CA ASP A 688 50.17 -9.17 -7.14
C ASP A 688 49.07 -8.28 -6.55
N ASN A 689 48.00 -8.90 -6.02
CA ASN A 689 47.23 -8.31 -4.93
C ASN A 689 46.43 -9.34 -4.13
N GLN A 690 47.07 -10.49 -3.87
CA GLN A 690 46.76 -11.25 -2.66
C GLN A 690 47.86 -10.93 -1.65
N ARG A 691 47.43 -10.75 -0.39
CA ARG A 691 48.18 -10.88 0.87
C ARG A 691 48.45 -9.57 1.65
N ARG A 692 47.35 -8.88 2.03
CA ARG A 692 47.04 -8.24 3.35
C ARG A 692 45.68 -7.53 3.15
N SER A 693 44.50 -8.04 3.51
CA SER A 693 44.05 -9.00 4.53
C SER A 693 43.64 -10.38 3.99
N ARG A 694 44.52 -11.36 4.28
CA ARG A 694 44.21 -12.77 4.55
C ARG A 694 43.43 -12.86 5.89
N ASN A 695 42.58 -13.80 6.29
CA ASN A 695 42.37 -15.25 6.07
C ASN A 695 40.90 -15.51 6.49
N THR A 696 40.12 -16.44 5.92
CA THR A 696 40.44 -17.84 5.60
C THR A 696 39.80 -18.33 4.29
N TYR A 697 40.63 -18.51 3.26
CA TYR A 697 40.57 -19.62 2.29
C TYR A 697 42.02 -19.89 1.79
N GLN A 698 42.57 -21.04 2.17
CA GLN A 698 43.82 -21.73 1.74
C GLN A 698 43.58 -23.21 2.12
N MET A 699 44.00 -24.31 1.47
CA MET A 699 44.99 -24.69 0.44
C MET A 699 44.58 -26.16 0.04
N ILE A 700 44.75 -26.78 -1.14
CA ILE A 700 45.99 -27.21 -1.84
C ILE A 700 45.64 -27.61 -3.30
N SER A 701 46.57 -27.26 -4.19
CA SER A 701 46.72 -27.48 -5.63
C SER A 701 47.54 -28.74 -6.01
N HIS A 702 47.49 -29.21 -7.27
CA HIS A 702 48.66 -29.66 -8.08
C HIS A 702 48.29 -29.76 -9.59
N LEU A 703 48.93 -28.95 -10.46
CA LEU A 703 50.01 -29.26 -11.44
C LEU A 703 49.60 -30.29 -12.54
N SER A 704 49.30 -29.90 -13.78
CA SER A 704 50.18 -29.57 -14.93
C SER A 704 50.91 -30.78 -15.56
N ASP A 705 50.57 -31.08 -16.82
CA ASP A 705 51.55 -31.42 -17.88
C ASP A 705 50.88 -31.51 -19.27
N PRO A 706 51.46 -30.90 -20.32
CA PRO A 706 51.38 -31.41 -21.67
C PRO A 706 52.78 -31.81 -22.13
N ASN A 707 53.04 -33.11 -22.20
CA ASN A 707 54.09 -33.65 -23.06
C ASN A 707 53.59 -34.89 -23.79
N TYR A 708 53.78 -34.84 -25.11
CA TYR A 708 53.80 -36.00 -25.99
C TYR A 708 54.68 -37.11 -25.39
N THR A 709 54.17 -38.33 -25.27
CA THR A 709 54.76 -39.57 -25.84
C THR A 709 54.00 -40.83 -25.43
N ARG A 710 53.74 -41.67 -26.44
CA ARG A 710 53.23 -43.06 -26.46
C ARG A 710 51.75 -43.31 -26.22
#